data_AF-A0A1H4TTS0-F1
#
_entry.id   AF-A0A1H4TTS0-F1
#
_cell.length_a   1.000
_cell.length_b   1.000
_cell.length_c   1.000
_cell.angle_alpha   90.00
_cell.angle_beta   90.00
_cell.angle_gamma   90.00
#
_symmetry.space_group_name_H-M   'P 1'
#
loop_
_entity.id
_entity.type
_entity.pdbx_description
1 polymer ?
#
loop_
_entity_poly.entity_id
_entity_poly.type
_entity_poly.pdbx_seq_one_letter_code
_entity_poly.pdbx_strand_id
1 'polypeptide(L)'
;MTSPFSRRRLLQAAGATAIASAAGSAVGWAPAASAAVAAGPVRPDAGVSAYAFELGQVRLTASRWLDNQNRTQNYLRFVDVNRLLYNFRANHRLSTGGAATNGGWDAPNFPFRSHVQGHFLTAWAQLWAVAGDTTCRDKATTMVAELAKCQANNSAAGFAAGYLSGFPESDFDNLEAGRLSNGNVPYYCIHKTMAGLLDVWQYIGSTQARDVLLNLAGWVDRRTARLSAAQMQSVLNTEFGGMNAVLTDLYQFTGDARWLTAAQRFDHAAVFDPLAANRDQLNGLHANTQIPKWIGAAREYKATGTTRYRDIATNAWNITVGAHTYAIGGNSQAEHFRAPNAIAGYLNADTCESCNTYNMLKLTRELFALYPDRADLADYYERALLNQMIGQQNPADSHGHVTYFSSLNPGGRRGVGPAWGGGTWSTDYNSFWCCQGSGVETQTKLADSIYFYSGTTLIVNLFLPSVLNWTQRGITVTQTTSFPASDTTTLTVTGSGTWAMRIRIPGWTSGATISVNGVAQNVATTPGTYATLSRTWTSGDTVTVRLPMKVALKAANDNANVAAVTYGPVVLAGNYSSSTLPSLNPASVTRTSSTALTFSATANGSSVNLVPFYDAQGFPYTVYWNTGGAGATTYRLVNVGSGLVLGVENMSTADGGRALQWSDSGTADHNWEMIPDGSAVRFRNAHSGKVLGVQDMSTADGARVLQWGDNGTADHRWTLVDQGDGTTKIRNVNSGKLLTIENGSTAAGAYALQGPDNGAAANRWRVVRNG
;
A
#
# COMPACT_ATOMS: atom_id res chain seq x y z
N MET A 1 77.86 -4.05 18.81
CA MET A 1 76.79 -3.33 19.54
C MET A 1 75.51 -3.39 18.70
N THR A 2 74.38 -3.51 19.38
CA THR A 2 73.17 -4.25 18.98
C THR A 2 72.19 -3.52 18.07
N SER A 3 71.52 -4.35 17.27
CA SER A 3 70.60 -4.10 16.14
C SER A 3 69.12 -4.24 16.58
N PRO A 4 68.12 -3.84 15.76
CA PRO A 4 66.73 -3.66 16.17
C PRO A 4 65.86 -4.94 16.04
N PHE A 5 64.75 -4.91 16.76
CA PHE A 5 63.83 -6.01 17.03
C PHE A 5 63.06 -6.52 15.79
N SER A 6 62.94 -7.85 15.67
CA SER A 6 62.32 -8.55 14.53
C SER A 6 60.82 -8.83 14.71
N ARG A 7 60.09 -8.81 13.58
CA ARG A 7 58.64 -8.95 13.39
C ARG A 7 58.02 -10.32 13.76
N ARG A 8 58.74 -11.22 14.46
CA ARG A 8 58.31 -12.62 14.65
C ARG A 8 57.70 -12.95 16.02
N ARG A 9 57.49 -11.96 16.89
CA ARG A 9 56.78 -12.14 18.19
C ARG A 9 55.44 -11.39 18.30
N LEU A 10 54.96 -10.76 17.23
CA LEU A 10 53.66 -10.07 17.22
C LEU A 10 52.48 -10.96 16.79
N LEU A 11 52.72 -12.25 16.51
CA LEU A 11 51.71 -13.16 15.91
C LEU A 11 51.31 -14.36 16.80
N GLN A 12 51.59 -14.33 18.11
CA GLN A 12 51.20 -15.41 19.04
C GLN A 12 50.43 -14.94 20.28
N ALA A 13 49.86 -13.74 20.26
CA ALA A 13 48.95 -13.26 21.32
C ALA A 13 47.61 -12.71 20.77
N ALA A 14 47.21 -13.13 19.56
CA ALA A 14 45.97 -12.72 18.89
C ALA A 14 44.93 -13.86 18.80
N GLY A 15 44.94 -14.77 19.78
CA GLY A 15 43.94 -15.84 19.93
C GLY A 15 43.47 -15.89 21.38
N ALA A 16 42.15 -15.85 21.55
CA ALA A 16 41.43 -15.89 22.84
C ALA A 16 41.26 -14.55 23.58
N THR A 17 40.46 -13.64 23.02
CA THR A 17 39.46 -12.88 23.79
C THR A 17 38.37 -12.38 22.85
N ALA A 18 37.51 -13.32 22.47
CA ALA A 18 36.17 -12.99 22.02
C ALA A 18 35.26 -13.01 23.25
N ILE A 19 34.24 -12.14 23.22
CA ILE A 19 33.12 -12.00 24.16
C ILE A 19 33.35 -10.94 25.26
N ALA A 20 32.39 -10.01 25.32
CA ALA A 20 32.14 -8.99 26.33
C ALA A 20 32.86 -7.62 26.18
N SER A 21 32.31 -6.75 25.33
CA SER A 21 32.17 -5.31 25.64
C SER A 21 31.33 -4.59 24.58
N ALA A 22 30.01 -4.78 24.66
CA ALA A 22 29.02 -3.84 24.11
C ALA A 22 27.91 -3.63 25.14
N ALA A 23 28.28 -3.46 26.42
CA ALA A 23 27.44 -2.82 27.40
C ALA A 23 27.70 -1.31 27.29
N GLY A 24 27.09 -0.69 26.27
CA GLY A 24 27.03 0.76 26.20
C GLY A 24 26.30 1.27 27.43
N SER A 25 26.93 2.19 28.15
CA SER A 25 26.42 2.86 29.34
C SER A 25 24.99 3.34 29.11
N ALA A 26 24.04 2.66 29.76
CA ALA A 26 22.66 3.10 29.85
C ALA A 26 22.61 4.35 30.74
N VAL A 27 22.88 5.52 30.16
CA VAL A 27 22.41 6.79 30.72
C VAL A 27 20.90 6.75 30.56
N GLY A 28 20.21 6.46 31.66
CA GLY A 28 18.77 6.32 31.73
C GLY A 28 18.06 7.58 31.25
N TRP A 29 17.66 7.57 29.98
CA TRP A 29 16.47 8.29 29.57
C TRP A 29 15.31 7.46 30.14
N ALA A 30 14.71 7.95 31.22
CA ALA A 30 13.36 7.52 31.56
C ALA A 30 12.53 7.67 30.27
N PRO A 31 11.84 6.62 29.79
CA PRO A 31 11.05 6.75 28.58
C PRO A 31 10.02 7.84 28.86
N ALA A 32 10.06 8.94 28.11
CA ALA A 32 8.98 9.90 28.13
C ALA A 32 7.69 9.10 27.92
N ALA A 33 6.78 9.16 28.90
CA ALA A 33 5.53 8.42 28.88
C ALA A 33 4.85 8.69 27.54
N SER A 34 4.42 7.63 26.86
CA SER A 34 3.54 7.77 25.70
C SER A 34 2.33 8.59 26.14
N ALA A 35 1.98 9.63 25.38
CA ALA A 35 0.71 10.30 25.59
C ALA A 35 -0.38 9.28 25.22
N ALA A 36 -1.19 8.86 26.20
CA ALA A 36 -2.40 8.10 25.90
C ALA A 36 -3.27 8.91 24.94
N VAL A 37 -4.02 8.23 24.07
CA VAL A 37 -5.04 8.90 23.25
C VAL A 37 -5.99 9.66 24.17
N ALA A 38 -6.12 10.96 23.93
CA ALA A 38 -6.83 11.85 24.83
C ALA A 38 -8.35 11.84 24.57
N ALA A 39 -8.77 11.49 23.35
CA ALA A 39 -10.18 11.27 23.00
C ALA A 39 -10.30 10.10 22.02
N GLY A 40 -11.10 9.09 22.36
CA GLY A 40 -11.39 7.94 21.49
C GLY A 40 -12.83 7.96 20.96
N PRO A 41 -13.15 7.06 20.00
CA PRO A 41 -14.52 6.92 19.51
C PRO A 41 -15.47 6.48 20.63
N VAL A 42 -16.68 7.04 20.65
CA VAL A 42 -17.74 6.68 21.60
C VAL A 42 -18.60 5.52 21.09
N ARG A 43 -18.41 5.12 19.83
CA ARG A 43 -19.09 4.01 19.18
C ARG A 43 -18.08 2.94 18.76
N PRO A 44 -18.43 1.65 18.85
CA PRO A 44 -17.61 0.58 18.31
C PRO A 44 -17.71 0.52 16.78
N ASP A 45 -16.63 0.06 16.15
CA ASP A 45 -16.62 -0.29 14.72
C ASP A 45 -17.28 -1.69 14.52
N ALA A 46 -18.19 -1.79 13.56
CA ALA A 46 -18.84 -3.04 13.16
C ALA A 46 -17.93 -3.94 12.33
N GLY A 47 -18.03 -5.26 12.55
CA GLY A 47 -17.34 -6.28 11.75
C GLY A 47 -15.82 -6.35 11.92
N VAL A 48 -15.24 -5.58 12.85
CA VAL A 48 -13.80 -5.61 13.15
C VAL A 48 -13.45 -6.86 13.96
N SER A 49 -12.42 -7.57 13.50
CA SER A 49 -11.88 -8.79 14.11
C SER A 49 -10.47 -8.60 14.67
N ALA A 50 -9.78 -7.52 14.29
CA ALA A 50 -8.48 -7.14 14.84
C ALA A 50 -8.34 -5.61 14.94
N TYR A 51 -7.67 -5.16 15.99
CA TYR A 51 -7.49 -3.75 16.32
C TYR A 51 -6.03 -3.36 16.20
N ALA A 52 -5.77 -2.19 15.63
CA ALA A 52 -4.44 -1.59 15.68
C ALA A 52 -4.13 -1.16 17.12
N PHE A 53 -2.86 -1.16 17.48
CA PHE A 53 -2.42 -0.48 18.69
C PHE A 53 -2.46 1.03 18.49
N GLU A 54 -2.69 1.77 19.57
CA GLU A 54 -2.57 3.23 19.52
C GLU A 54 -1.15 3.64 19.12
N LEU A 55 -1.02 4.72 18.35
CA LEU A 55 0.27 5.14 17.78
C LEU A 55 1.38 5.25 18.85
N GLY A 56 1.08 5.76 20.03
CA GLY A 56 2.05 5.89 21.13
C GLY A 56 2.48 4.57 21.79
N GLN A 57 1.80 3.45 21.50
CA GLN A 57 2.13 2.14 22.06
C GLN A 57 3.22 1.41 21.28
N VAL A 58 3.53 1.81 20.04
CA VAL A 58 4.57 1.19 19.22
C VAL A 58 5.61 2.22 18.83
N ARG A 59 6.85 2.02 19.28
CA ARG A 59 7.97 2.91 18.98
C ARG A 59 9.00 2.20 18.12
N LEU A 60 9.51 2.91 17.11
CA LEU A 60 10.67 2.45 16.35
C LEU A 60 11.94 2.53 17.21
N THR A 61 12.85 1.58 17.02
CA THR A 61 14.20 1.63 17.58
C THR A 61 15.23 1.95 16.49
N ALA A 62 16.49 2.16 16.88
CA ALA A 62 17.60 2.51 15.99
C ALA A 62 17.60 1.64 14.72
N SER A 63 17.31 2.27 13.58
CA SER A 63 17.14 1.65 12.28
C SER A 63 16.89 2.74 11.23
N ARG A 64 16.93 2.37 9.95
CA ARG A 64 16.59 3.28 8.84
C ARG A 64 15.18 3.88 8.97
N TRP A 65 14.26 3.14 9.57
CA TRP A 65 12.88 3.57 9.78
C TRP A 65 12.83 4.75 10.75
N LEU A 66 13.59 4.66 11.84
CA LEU A 66 13.73 5.76 12.79
C LEU A 66 14.49 6.94 12.16
N ASP A 67 15.49 6.69 11.31
CA ASP A 67 16.18 7.78 10.58
C ASP A 67 15.23 8.56 9.67
N ASN A 68 14.30 7.87 9.00
CA ASN A 68 13.26 8.49 8.18
C ASN A 68 12.32 9.36 9.01
N GLN A 69 11.84 8.82 10.14
CA GLN A 69 11.01 9.57 11.08
C GLN A 69 11.74 10.81 11.62
N ASN A 70 13.02 10.68 11.98
CA ASN A 70 13.82 11.77 12.53
C ASN A 70 14.01 12.93 11.53
N ARG A 71 14.24 12.65 10.25
CA ARG A 71 14.32 13.69 9.21
C ARG A 71 13.01 14.48 9.10
N THR A 72 11.87 13.79 9.09
CA THR A 72 10.56 14.46 9.07
C THR A 72 10.29 15.20 10.37
N GLN A 73 10.69 14.66 11.52
CA GLN A 73 10.58 15.36 12.81
C GLN A 73 11.37 16.67 12.80
N ASN A 74 12.59 16.68 12.24
CA ASN A 74 13.38 17.90 12.09
C ASN A 74 12.65 18.94 11.23
N TYR A 75 12.09 18.51 10.09
CA TYR A 75 11.31 19.40 9.23
C TYR A 75 10.07 19.97 9.93
N LEU A 76 9.30 19.13 10.63
CA LEU A 76 8.11 19.56 11.37
C LEU A 76 8.43 20.56 12.50
N ARG A 77 9.60 20.45 13.13
CA ARG A 77 10.10 21.43 14.10
C ARG A 77 10.55 22.74 13.43
N PHE A 78 11.16 22.63 12.26
CA PHE A 78 11.67 23.77 11.49
C PHE A 78 10.57 24.67 10.92
N VAL A 79 9.51 24.10 10.34
CA VAL A 79 8.50 24.87 9.59
C VAL A 79 7.82 25.93 10.45
N ASP A 80 7.75 27.17 9.93
CA ASP A 80 7.11 28.30 10.60
C ASP A 80 5.58 28.22 10.47
N VAL A 81 4.91 28.11 11.63
CA VAL A 81 3.44 28.08 11.74
C VAL A 81 2.81 29.36 11.19
N ASN A 82 3.47 30.52 11.34
CA ASN A 82 2.92 31.79 10.85
C ASN A 82 2.88 31.87 9.32
N ARG A 83 3.87 31.28 8.64
CA ARG A 83 3.85 31.17 7.17
C ARG A 83 2.72 30.25 6.71
N LEU A 84 2.55 29.11 7.39
CA LEU A 84 1.44 28.20 7.12
C LEU A 84 0.05 28.82 7.39
N LEU A 85 -0.06 29.74 8.35
CA LEU A 85 -1.29 30.47 8.66
C LEU A 85 -1.60 31.62 7.69
N TYR A 86 -0.65 32.02 6.85
CA TYR A 86 -0.76 33.21 6.01
C TYR A 86 -2.08 33.23 5.22
N ASN A 87 -2.36 32.15 4.48
CA ASN A 87 -3.54 32.08 3.61
C ASN A 87 -4.85 32.12 4.39
N PHE A 88 -4.92 31.45 5.54
CA PHE A 88 -6.10 31.49 6.41
C PHE A 88 -6.33 32.90 6.96
N ARG A 89 -5.30 33.53 7.53
CA ARG A 89 -5.40 34.88 8.10
C ARG A 89 -5.82 35.90 7.03
N ALA A 90 -5.17 35.88 5.87
CA ALA A 90 -5.48 36.78 4.76
C ALA A 90 -6.92 36.61 4.28
N ASN A 91 -7.36 35.37 4.04
CA ASN A 91 -8.72 35.09 3.56
C ASN A 91 -9.80 35.49 4.57
N HIS A 92 -9.53 35.28 5.86
CA HIS A 92 -10.45 35.64 6.94
C HIS A 92 -10.25 37.08 7.46
N ARG A 93 -9.57 37.96 6.71
CA ARG A 93 -9.36 39.39 7.05
C ARG A 93 -8.70 39.65 8.41
N LEU A 94 -7.79 38.77 8.81
CA LEU A 94 -6.94 38.93 9.99
C LEU A 94 -5.53 39.36 9.56
N SER A 95 -4.81 40.03 10.48
CA SER A 95 -3.41 40.39 10.24
C SER A 95 -2.57 39.13 10.03
N THR A 96 -1.74 39.12 8.98
CA THR A 96 -0.75 38.06 8.74
C THR A 96 0.47 38.18 9.65
N GLY A 97 0.57 39.25 10.44
CA GLY A 97 1.70 39.51 11.33
C GLY A 97 3.02 39.75 10.60
N GLY A 98 2.97 40.14 9.32
CA GLY A 98 4.16 40.30 8.49
C GLY A 98 4.82 38.98 8.06
N ALA A 99 4.14 37.84 8.23
CA ALA A 99 4.66 36.54 7.83
C ALA A 99 4.92 36.47 6.31
N ALA A 100 6.02 35.83 5.93
CA ALA A 100 6.35 35.58 4.53
C ALA A 100 5.37 34.57 3.91
N THR A 101 4.97 34.80 2.66
CA THR A 101 4.11 33.89 1.91
C THR A 101 4.82 32.58 1.61
N ASN A 102 4.05 31.49 1.51
CA ASN A 102 4.53 30.27 0.88
C ASN A 102 4.51 30.41 -0.66
N GLY A 103 5.27 29.55 -1.33
CA GLY A 103 5.23 29.36 -2.77
C GLY A 103 4.53 28.05 -3.16
N GLY A 104 4.73 27.64 -4.41
CA GLY A 104 4.18 26.37 -4.92
C GLY A 104 2.66 26.29 -4.81
N TRP A 105 2.15 25.13 -4.41
CA TRP A 105 0.71 24.88 -4.30
C TRP A 105 0.05 25.53 -3.08
N ASP A 106 0.82 26.20 -2.21
CA ASP A 106 0.30 27.00 -1.11
C ASP A 106 0.58 28.50 -1.30
N ALA A 107 0.97 28.92 -2.51
CA ALA A 107 1.08 30.34 -2.83
C ALA A 107 -0.29 31.03 -2.70
N PRO A 108 -0.35 32.32 -2.32
CA PRO A 108 -1.63 33.02 -2.13
C PRO A 108 -2.54 33.06 -3.36
N ASN A 109 -1.97 32.96 -4.55
CA ASN A 109 -2.69 32.93 -5.82
C ASN A 109 -2.96 31.50 -6.34
N PHE A 110 -2.51 30.46 -5.65
CA PHE A 110 -2.73 29.09 -6.07
C PHE A 110 -4.18 28.66 -5.77
N PRO A 111 -4.91 28.01 -6.70
CA PRO A 111 -6.35 27.79 -6.58
C PRO A 111 -6.77 27.00 -5.34
N PHE A 112 -6.06 25.90 -5.03
CA PHE A 112 -6.38 25.01 -3.91
C PHE A 112 -5.35 25.05 -2.78
N ARG A 113 -4.79 26.25 -2.53
CA ARG A 113 -3.97 26.54 -1.33
C ARG A 113 -4.70 26.16 -0.04
N SER A 114 -3.98 26.15 1.08
CA SER A 114 -4.45 25.75 2.42
C SER A 114 -4.65 24.25 2.67
N HIS A 115 -4.41 23.38 1.67
CA HIS A 115 -4.54 21.92 1.84
C HIS A 115 -3.45 21.32 2.74
N VAL A 116 -2.22 21.82 2.63
CA VAL A 116 -1.05 21.22 3.31
C VAL A 116 -1.09 21.42 4.82
N GLN A 117 -1.74 22.47 5.29
CA GLN A 117 -1.89 22.80 6.71
C GLN A 117 -2.62 21.71 7.48
N GLY A 118 -3.63 21.09 6.86
CA GLY A 118 -4.29 19.91 7.42
C GLY A 118 -3.34 18.74 7.61
N HIS A 119 -2.50 18.46 6.60
CA HIS A 119 -1.48 17.42 6.68
C HIS A 119 -0.44 17.70 7.79
N PHE A 120 -0.05 18.96 7.99
CA PHE A 120 0.86 19.35 9.08
C PHE A 120 0.22 19.19 10.47
N LEU A 121 -1.07 19.52 10.62
CA LEU A 121 -1.80 19.25 11.87
C LEU A 121 -1.79 17.74 12.20
N THR A 122 -2.07 16.89 11.22
CA THR A 122 -1.99 15.43 11.38
C THR A 122 -0.58 14.99 11.76
N ALA A 123 0.45 15.42 11.02
CA ALA A 123 1.83 14.99 11.25
C ALA A 123 2.37 15.47 12.62
N TRP A 124 2.03 16.68 13.06
CA TRP A 124 2.39 17.16 14.40
C TRP A 124 1.68 16.37 15.51
N ALA A 125 0.39 16.05 15.33
CA ALA A 125 -0.36 15.24 16.28
C ALA A 125 0.17 13.80 16.37
N GLN A 126 0.54 13.20 15.23
CA GLN A 126 1.19 11.89 15.16
C GLN A 126 2.54 11.91 15.87
N LEU A 127 3.39 12.92 15.64
CA LEU A 127 4.69 13.05 16.32
C LEU A 127 4.56 13.16 17.84
N TRP A 128 3.57 13.92 18.30
CA TRP A 128 3.24 13.99 19.72
C TRP A 128 2.91 12.59 20.27
N ALA A 129 2.03 11.84 19.59
CA ALA A 129 1.64 10.51 20.02
C ALA A 129 2.84 9.52 20.06
N VAL A 130 3.64 9.44 18.99
CA VAL A 130 4.70 8.43 18.85
C VAL A 130 5.96 8.75 19.66
N ALA A 131 6.33 10.03 19.75
CA ALA A 131 7.62 10.48 20.29
C ALA A 131 7.51 11.41 21.50
N GLY A 132 6.31 11.90 21.86
CA GLY A 132 6.14 12.88 22.93
C GLY A 132 6.72 14.26 22.58
N ASP A 133 6.79 14.61 21.29
CA ASP A 133 7.41 15.85 20.82
C ASP A 133 6.58 17.09 21.18
N THR A 134 6.99 17.80 22.24
CA THR A 134 6.27 18.98 22.73
C THR A 134 6.28 20.14 21.75
N THR A 135 7.35 20.31 20.95
CA THR A 135 7.41 21.36 19.92
C THR A 135 6.33 21.15 18.87
N CYS A 136 6.14 19.91 18.40
CA CYS A 136 5.08 19.57 17.46
C CYS A 136 3.69 19.79 18.08
N ARG A 137 3.48 19.35 19.33
CA ARG A 137 2.23 19.61 20.08
C ARG A 137 1.92 21.11 20.16
N ASP A 138 2.91 21.93 20.52
CA ASP A 138 2.75 23.37 20.71
C ASP A 138 2.48 24.10 19.39
N LYS A 139 3.12 23.66 18.29
CA LYS A 139 2.81 24.14 16.94
C LYS A 139 1.39 23.80 16.51
N ALA A 140 0.95 22.55 16.71
CA ALA A 140 -0.41 22.12 16.37
C ALA A 140 -1.47 22.89 17.15
N THR A 141 -1.28 23.05 18.46
CA THR A 141 -2.21 23.82 19.31
C THR A 141 -2.23 25.31 18.97
N THR A 142 -1.08 25.90 18.66
CA THR A 142 -0.98 27.28 18.15
C THR A 142 -1.75 27.44 16.83
N MET A 143 -1.54 26.54 15.88
CA MET A 143 -2.27 26.53 14.60
C MET A 143 -3.78 26.46 14.82
N VAL A 144 -4.25 25.55 15.69
CA VAL A 144 -5.68 25.42 16.05
C VAL A 144 -6.25 26.71 16.63
N ALA A 145 -5.54 27.35 17.57
CA ALA A 145 -5.99 28.60 18.17
C ALA A 145 -6.15 29.72 17.14
N GLU A 146 -5.25 29.79 16.16
CA GLU A 146 -5.30 30.78 15.07
C GLU A 146 -6.38 30.46 14.03
N LEU A 147 -6.61 29.18 13.73
CA LEU A 147 -7.74 28.75 12.91
C LEU A 147 -9.09 29.07 13.58
N ALA A 148 -9.19 28.93 14.90
CA ALA A 148 -10.37 29.31 15.67
C ALA A 148 -10.65 30.82 15.54
N LYS A 149 -9.61 31.67 15.60
CA LYS A 149 -9.75 33.12 15.36
C LYS A 149 -10.24 33.41 13.94
N CYS A 150 -9.71 32.71 12.93
CA CYS A 150 -10.16 32.85 11.54
C CYS A 150 -11.66 32.51 11.40
N GLN A 151 -12.08 31.36 11.94
CA GLN A 151 -13.49 30.92 11.91
C GLN A 151 -14.41 31.87 12.68
N ALA A 152 -13.96 32.42 13.81
CA ALA A 152 -14.70 33.42 14.57
C ALA A 152 -14.88 34.75 13.82
N ASN A 153 -13.96 35.09 12.90
CA ASN A 153 -14.02 36.33 12.11
C ASN A 153 -14.88 36.22 10.84
N ASN A 154 -15.57 35.10 10.60
CA ASN A 154 -16.33 34.85 9.37
C ASN A 154 -17.32 35.98 9.04
N SER A 155 -18.08 36.47 10.03
CA SER A 155 -19.05 37.55 9.78
C SER A 155 -18.38 38.84 9.28
N ALA A 156 -17.19 39.18 9.79
CA ALA A 156 -16.44 40.35 9.34
C ALA A 156 -15.75 40.11 7.98
N ALA A 157 -15.40 38.85 7.69
CA ALA A 157 -14.86 38.43 6.39
C ALA A 157 -15.93 38.30 5.29
N GLY A 158 -17.21 38.21 5.66
CA GLY A 158 -18.33 37.99 4.74
C GLY A 158 -18.60 36.51 4.43
N PHE A 159 -18.17 35.60 5.30
CA PHE A 159 -18.38 34.16 5.17
C PHE A 159 -19.47 33.66 6.12
N ALA A 160 -20.09 32.54 5.77
CA ALA A 160 -21.05 31.86 6.61
C ALA A 160 -20.40 31.28 7.88
N ALA A 161 -21.20 31.15 8.95
CA ALA A 161 -20.73 30.58 10.21
C ALA A 161 -20.16 29.16 10.02
N GLY A 162 -18.98 28.91 10.59
CA GLY A 162 -18.28 27.62 10.54
C GLY A 162 -17.31 27.46 9.36
N TYR A 163 -17.42 28.27 8.30
CA TYR A 163 -16.48 28.24 7.17
C TYR A 163 -15.03 28.42 7.60
N LEU A 164 -14.11 27.68 6.98
CA LEU A 164 -12.68 27.79 7.24
C LEU A 164 -11.84 27.25 6.06
N SER A 165 -11.15 28.13 5.35
CA SER A 165 -10.14 27.77 4.33
C SER A 165 -9.24 28.97 4.01
N GLY A 166 -8.20 28.76 3.19
CA GLY A 166 -7.35 29.85 2.66
C GLY A 166 -7.88 30.51 1.38
N PHE A 167 -9.06 30.16 0.90
CA PHE A 167 -9.66 30.65 -0.35
C PHE A 167 -11.13 31.09 -0.14
N PRO A 168 -11.76 31.87 -1.03
CA PRO A 168 -13.08 32.43 -0.75
C PRO A 168 -14.19 31.37 -0.78
N GLU A 169 -15.22 31.56 0.06
CA GLU A 169 -16.37 30.66 0.14
C GLU A 169 -17.12 30.51 -1.21
N SER A 170 -17.03 31.51 -2.08
CA SER A 170 -17.62 31.52 -3.41
C SER A 170 -17.16 30.37 -4.32
N ASP A 171 -15.99 29.76 -4.06
CA ASP A 171 -15.54 28.60 -4.83
C ASP A 171 -16.45 27.39 -4.60
N PHE A 172 -17.04 27.25 -3.41
CA PHE A 172 -18.06 26.24 -3.15
C PHE A 172 -19.38 26.56 -3.84
N ASP A 173 -19.79 27.84 -3.88
CA ASP A 173 -20.99 28.25 -4.61
C ASP A 173 -20.84 27.98 -6.12
N ASN A 174 -19.67 28.29 -6.67
CA ASN A 174 -19.34 28.01 -8.07
C ASN A 174 -19.30 26.51 -8.36
N LEU A 175 -18.72 25.70 -7.46
CA LEU A 175 -18.70 24.24 -7.61
C LEU A 175 -20.12 23.66 -7.63
N GLU A 176 -20.94 24.03 -6.64
CA GLU A 176 -22.30 23.54 -6.48
C GLU A 176 -23.24 23.99 -7.61
N ALA A 177 -22.91 25.10 -8.28
CA ALA A 177 -23.59 25.58 -9.47
C ALA A 177 -23.03 25.03 -10.79
N GLY A 178 -21.97 24.21 -10.78
CA GLY A 178 -21.31 23.68 -11.98
C GLY A 178 -20.52 24.74 -12.77
N ARG A 179 -20.05 25.79 -12.10
CA ARG A 179 -19.37 26.97 -12.69
C ARG A 179 -17.90 27.11 -12.26
N LEU A 180 -17.37 26.21 -11.44
CA LEU A 180 -15.98 26.27 -10.98
C LEU A 180 -15.02 25.94 -12.14
N SER A 181 -14.14 26.88 -12.48
CA SER A 181 -13.18 26.75 -13.60
C SER A 181 -11.75 27.16 -13.25
N ASN A 182 -11.49 27.53 -11.99
CA ASN A 182 -10.19 28.02 -11.55
C ASN A 182 -9.20 26.90 -11.16
N GLY A 183 -9.59 25.63 -11.31
CA GLY A 183 -8.77 24.48 -10.94
C GLY A 183 -8.74 24.15 -9.44
N ASN A 184 -9.57 24.79 -8.61
CA ASN A 184 -9.68 24.46 -7.19
C ASN A 184 -10.37 23.08 -6.99
N VAL A 185 -10.03 22.42 -5.88
CA VAL A 185 -10.66 21.19 -5.38
C VAL A 185 -11.17 21.44 -3.95
N PRO A 186 -12.25 22.25 -3.78
CA PRO A 186 -12.58 22.86 -2.50
C PRO A 186 -12.82 21.87 -1.35
N TYR A 187 -13.58 20.80 -1.62
CA TYR A 187 -13.86 19.76 -0.62
C TYR A 187 -12.62 18.93 -0.27
N TYR A 188 -11.67 18.74 -1.19
CA TYR A 188 -10.39 18.08 -0.89
C TYR A 188 -9.56 18.88 0.11
N CYS A 189 -9.53 20.21 -0.02
CA CYS A 189 -8.75 21.08 0.87
C CYS A 189 -9.31 21.06 2.29
N ILE A 190 -10.62 21.27 2.44
CA ILE A 190 -11.23 21.26 3.77
C ILE A 190 -11.23 19.86 4.39
N HIS A 191 -11.27 18.79 3.59
CA HIS A 191 -11.03 17.42 4.09
C HIS A 191 -9.70 17.33 4.84
N LYS A 192 -8.60 17.91 4.31
CA LYS A 192 -7.31 17.88 5.03
C LYS A 192 -7.38 18.63 6.34
N THR A 193 -7.97 19.82 6.34
CA THR A 193 -8.15 20.62 7.55
C THR A 193 -8.98 19.84 8.59
N MET A 194 -10.07 19.20 8.16
CA MET A 194 -10.92 18.40 9.04
C MET A 194 -10.19 17.18 9.62
N ALA A 195 -9.45 16.44 8.78
CA ALA A 195 -8.66 15.30 9.23
C ALA A 195 -7.57 15.71 10.24
N GLY A 196 -6.84 16.79 9.94
CA GLY A 196 -5.82 17.34 10.84
C GLY A 196 -6.39 17.81 12.18
N LEU A 197 -7.54 18.49 12.18
CA LEU A 197 -8.21 18.89 13.41
C LEU A 197 -8.71 17.69 14.23
N LEU A 198 -9.19 16.63 13.55
CA LEU A 198 -9.60 15.38 14.20
C LEU A 198 -8.39 14.71 14.88
N ASP A 199 -7.26 14.62 14.19
CA ASP A 199 -6.03 14.04 14.75
C ASP A 199 -5.51 14.85 15.95
N VAL A 200 -5.58 16.19 15.90
CA VAL A 200 -5.21 17.03 17.05
C VAL A 200 -6.19 16.85 18.21
N TRP A 201 -7.48 16.68 17.96
CA TRP A 201 -8.44 16.34 19.02
C TRP A 201 -8.13 14.96 19.62
N GLN A 202 -7.94 13.93 18.79
CA GLN A 202 -7.70 12.56 19.21
C GLN A 202 -6.39 12.41 19.99
N TYR A 203 -5.26 12.83 19.41
CA TYR A 203 -3.93 12.54 19.95
C TYR A 203 -3.43 13.57 20.95
N ILE A 204 -3.81 14.85 20.82
CA ILE A 204 -3.39 15.91 21.75
C ILE A 204 -4.47 16.19 22.81
N GLY A 205 -5.75 15.92 22.52
CA GLY A 205 -6.85 16.20 23.45
C GLY A 205 -7.38 17.63 23.36
N SER A 206 -7.10 18.34 22.27
CA SER A 206 -7.54 19.74 22.13
C SER A 206 -9.05 19.82 21.87
N THR A 207 -9.81 20.24 22.88
CA THR A 207 -11.25 20.52 22.73
C THR A 207 -11.51 21.70 21.80
N GLN A 208 -10.57 22.65 21.70
CA GLN A 208 -10.67 23.73 20.72
C GLN A 208 -10.57 23.20 19.28
N ALA A 209 -9.72 22.19 19.03
CA ALA A 209 -9.65 21.54 17.71
C ALA A 209 -10.97 20.84 17.37
N ARG A 210 -11.55 20.13 18.34
CA ARG A 210 -12.91 19.56 18.23
C ARG A 210 -13.94 20.63 17.86
N ASP A 211 -13.96 21.75 18.57
CA ASP A 211 -14.98 22.77 18.35
C ASP A 211 -14.86 23.42 16.96
N VAL A 212 -13.64 23.74 16.53
CA VAL A 212 -13.38 24.25 15.16
C VAL A 212 -13.79 23.23 14.10
N LEU A 213 -13.47 21.95 14.32
CA LEU A 213 -13.83 20.84 13.44
C LEU A 213 -15.34 20.66 13.32
N LEU A 214 -16.06 20.60 14.45
CA LEU A 214 -17.51 20.40 14.44
C LEU A 214 -18.25 21.59 13.84
N ASN A 215 -17.73 22.82 14.00
CA ASN A 215 -18.27 23.99 13.32
C ASN A 215 -18.08 23.93 11.79
N LEU A 216 -16.90 23.50 11.34
CA LEU A 216 -16.62 23.31 9.91
C LEU A 216 -17.45 22.17 9.32
N ALA A 217 -17.55 21.04 10.01
CA ALA A 217 -18.40 19.92 9.62
C ALA A 217 -19.88 20.33 9.57
N GLY A 218 -20.35 21.13 10.55
CA GLY A 218 -21.70 21.67 10.55
C GLY A 218 -21.97 22.62 9.39
N TRP A 219 -20.96 23.39 8.95
CA TRP A 219 -21.04 24.19 7.73
C TRP A 219 -21.15 23.31 6.48
N VAL A 220 -20.36 22.23 6.37
CA VAL A 220 -20.45 21.24 5.28
C VAL A 220 -21.84 20.59 5.23
N ASP A 221 -22.35 20.15 6.38
CA ASP A 221 -23.68 19.54 6.49
C ASP A 221 -24.78 20.49 5.98
N ARG A 222 -24.81 21.74 6.47
CA ARG A 222 -25.80 22.74 6.03
C ARG A 222 -25.74 23.01 4.52
N ARG A 223 -24.53 23.09 3.95
CA ARG A 223 -24.37 23.35 2.51
C ARG A 223 -24.80 22.17 1.67
N THR A 224 -24.36 20.97 2.01
CA THR A 224 -24.68 19.77 1.22
C THR A 224 -26.13 19.33 1.39
N ALA A 225 -26.77 19.60 2.52
CA ALA A 225 -28.18 19.27 2.76
C ALA A 225 -29.17 20.00 1.84
N ARG A 226 -28.78 21.16 1.26
CA ARG A 226 -29.63 21.93 0.35
C ARG A 226 -29.58 21.45 -1.10
N LEU A 227 -28.64 20.57 -1.44
CA LEU A 227 -28.43 20.08 -2.80
C LEU A 227 -29.34 18.88 -3.06
N SER A 228 -29.92 18.82 -4.25
CA SER A 228 -30.54 17.59 -4.73
C SER A 228 -29.48 16.50 -4.91
N ALA A 229 -29.90 15.23 -4.90
CA ALA A 229 -29.00 14.11 -5.16
C ALA A 229 -28.24 14.26 -6.49
N ALA A 230 -28.90 14.74 -7.54
CA ALA A 230 -28.28 14.98 -8.84
C ALA A 230 -27.21 16.09 -8.79
N GLN A 231 -27.49 17.20 -8.10
CA GLN A 231 -26.50 18.26 -7.90
C GLN A 231 -25.30 17.75 -7.09
N MET A 232 -25.54 16.96 -6.04
CA MET A 232 -24.45 16.39 -5.25
C MET A 232 -23.59 15.46 -6.10
N GLN A 233 -24.17 14.56 -6.91
CA GLN A 233 -23.38 13.72 -7.82
C GLN A 233 -22.58 14.55 -8.83
N SER A 234 -23.10 15.69 -9.30
CA SER A 234 -22.34 16.63 -10.15
C SER A 234 -21.14 17.22 -9.41
N VAL A 235 -21.30 17.64 -8.17
CA VAL A 235 -20.22 18.13 -7.29
C VAL A 235 -19.13 17.07 -7.10
N LEU A 236 -19.51 15.79 -6.95
CA LEU A 236 -18.59 14.68 -6.71
C LEU A 236 -17.69 14.33 -7.91
N ASN A 237 -17.91 14.95 -9.08
CA ASN A 237 -16.98 14.88 -10.21
C ASN A 237 -15.70 15.68 -9.96
N THR A 238 -15.73 16.68 -9.07
CA THR A 238 -14.54 17.38 -8.59
C THR A 238 -13.99 16.67 -7.36
N GLU A 239 -12.67 16.60 -7.23
CA GLU A 239 -12.03 15.90 -6.11
C GLU A 239 -12.46 16.47 -4.75
N PHE A 240 -12.85 15.56 -3.85
CA PHE A 240 -13.24 15.87 -2.48
C PHE A 240 -12.39 15.11 -1.43
N GLY A 241 -11.38 14.35 -1.86
CA GLY A 241 -10.61 13.50 -0.96
C GLY A 241 -11.50 12.52 -0.17
N GLY A 242 -11.25 12.38 1.14
CA GLY A 242 -11.96 11.46 2.04
C GLY A 242 -13.00 12.16 2.91
N MET A 243 -13.81 13.06 2.35
CA MET A 243 -14.90 13.73 3.09
C MET A 243 -15.84 12.72 3.75
N ASN A 244 -16.23 11.66 3.04
CA ASN A 244 -17.05 10.58 3.60
C ASN A 244 -16.35 9.87 4.78
N ALA A 245 -15.03 9.65 4.69
CA ALA A 245 -14.26 9.06 5.79
C ALA A 245 -14.25 9.92 7.05
N VAL A 246 -13.83 11.20 6.95
CA VAL A 246 -13.69 12.08 8.13
C VAL A 246 -15.04 12.43 8.77
N LEU A 247 -16.11 12.56 7.97
CA LEU A 247 -17.47 12.77 8.50
C LEU A 247 -18.01 11.51 9.18
N THR A 248 -17.68 10.31 8.66
CA THR A 248 -18.01 9.06 9.34
C THR A 248 -17.23 8.91 10.64
N ASP A 249 -15.98 9.33 10.69
CA ASP A 249 -15.20 9.34 11.94
C ASP A 249 -15.82 10.29 12.98
N LEU A 250 -16.35 11.45 12.56
CA LEU A 250 -17.10 12.32 13.47
C LEU A 250 -18.34 11.63 14.06
N TYR A 251 -19.04 10.79 13.29
CA TYR A 251 -20.12 9.98 13.84
C TYR A 251 -19.60 8.99 14.90
N GLN A 252 -18.47 8.31 14.64
CA GLN A 252 -17.88 7.40 15.63
C GLN A 252 -17.41 8.12 16.90
N PHE A 253 -16.89 9.34 16.77
CA PHE A 253 -16.38 10.14 17.89
C PHE A 253 -17.45 10.87 18.69
N THR A 254 -18.58 11.22 18.08
CA THR A 254 -19.62 12.02 18.75
C THR A 254 -20.91 11.25 19.03
N GLY A 255 -21.15 10.14 18.32
CA GLY A 255 -22.42 9.43 18.34
C GLY A 255 -23.55 10.11 17.56
N ASP A 256 -23.31 11.29 17.01
CA ASP A 256 -24.33 12.10 16.35
C ASP A 256 -24.53 11.68 14.88
N ALA A 257 -25.69 11.08 14.61
CA ALA A 257 -26.00 10.48 13.32
C ALA A 257 -26.02 11.49 12.15
N ARG A 258 -26.12 12.80 12.41
CA ARG A 258 -26.08 13.82 11.35
C ARG A 258 -24.77 13.76 10.55
N TRP A 259 -23.66 13.39 11.21
CA TRP A 259 -22.36 13.32 10.53
C TRP A 259 -22.28 12.15 9.56
N LEU A 260 -22.88 11.02 9.91
CA LEU A 260 -23.03 9.90 8.98
C LEU A 260 -23.94 10.27 7.81
N THR A 261 -25.06 10.97 8.07
CA THR A 261 -25.92 11.48 6.99
C THR A 261 -25.17 12.43 6.05
N ALA A 262 -24.35 13.33 6.60
CA ALA A 262 -23.51 14.21 5.79
C ALA A 262 -22.42 13.43 5.03
N ALA A 263 -21.81 12.41 5.63
CA ALA A 263 -20.82 11.53 5.01
C ALA A 263 -21.39 10.86 3.76
N GLN A 264 -22.57 10.25 3.87
CA GLN A 264 -23.22 9.50 2.80
C GLN A 264 -23.67 10.38 1.62
N ARG A 265 -23.75 11.71 1.78
CA ARG A 265 -23.93 12.62 0.63
C ARG A 265 -22.70 12.63 -0.30
N PHE A 266 -21.53 12.25 0.21
CA PHE A 266 -20.30 12.12 -0.57
C PHE A 266 -20.12 10.74 -1.23
N ASP A 267 -21.13 9.87 -1.18
CA ASP A 267 -21.14 8.60 -1.90
C ASP A 267 -21.24 8.85 -3.41
N HIS A 268 -20.11 8.67 -4.09
CA HIS A 268 -20.03 8.92 -5.53
C HIS A 268 -20.46 7.67 -6.31
N ALA A 269 -21.72 7.65 -6.76
CA ALA A 269 -22.35 6.51 -7.42
C ALA A 269 -21.58 6.01 -8.64
N ALA A 270 -21.05 6.92 -9.48
CA ALA A 270 -20.27 6.55 -10.67
C ALA A 270 -19.00 5.74 -10.35
N VAL A 271 -18.49 5.81 -9.11
CA VAL A 271 -17.35 5.01 -8.65
C VAL A 271 -17.83 3.83 -7.80
N PHE A 272 -18.81 4.03 -6.93
CA PHE A 272 -19.27 3.02 -5.98
C PHE A 272 -20.12 1.92 -6.62
N ASP A 273 -20.98 2.24 -7.60
CA ASP A 273 -21.85 1.24 -8.24
C ASP A 273 -21.06 0.17 -9.01
N PRO A 274 -20.03 0.53 -9.83
CA PRO A 274 -19.19 -0.48 -10.45
C PRO A 274 -18.46 -1.36 -9.43
N LEU A 275 -17.88 -0.75 -8.39
CA LEU A 275 -17.11 -1.47 -7.37
C LEU A 275 -17.99 -2.39 -6.50
N ALA A 276 -19.20 -1.96 -6.15
CA ALA A 276 -20.18 -2.79 -5.44
C ALA A 276 -20.57 -4.03 -6.28
N ALA A 277 -20.58 -3.89 -7.60
CA ALA A 277 -20.81 -4.98 -8.55
C ALA A 277 -19.52 -5.73 -8.96
N ASN A 278 -18.38 -5.48 -8.29
CA ASN A 278 -17.07 -6.05 -8.61
C ASN A 278 -16.63 -5.84 -10.08
N ARG A 279 -16.92 -4.65 -10.63
CA ARG A 279 -16.54 -4.25 -11.99
C ARG A 279 -15.43 -3.21 -11.95
N ASP A 280 -14.36 -3.48 -12.68
CA ASP A 280 -13.28 -2.52 -12.90
C ASP A 280 -13.69 -1.49 -13.95
N GLN A 281 -13.87 -0.25 -13.51
CA GLN A 281 -14.05 0.93 -14.37
C GLN A 281 -13.07 2.04 -13.97
N LEU A 282 -11.87 1.66 -13.52
CA LEU A 282 -10.88 2.60 -13.00
C LEU A 282 -10.05 3.25 -14.10
N ASN A 283 -9.89 2.61 -15.26
CA ASN A 283 -9.05 3.10 -16.35
C ASN A 283 -9.38 4.57 -16.70
N GLY A 284 -8.34 5.41 -16.72
CA GLY A 284 -8.45 6.83 -17.02
C GLY A 284 -8.90 7.71 -15.86
N LEU A 285 -9.32 7.16 -14.72
CA LEU A 285 -9.61 7.95 -13.53
C LEU A 285 -8.33 8.37 -12.81
N HIS A 286 -8.29 9.61 -12.28
CA HIS A 286 -7.22 10.05 -11.39
C HIS A 286 -7.22 9.20 -10.12
N ALA A 287 -6.13 8.48 -9.86
CA ALA A 287 -6.08 7.41 -8.88
C ALA A 287 -6.22 7.93 -7.44
N ASN A 288 -5.44 8.95 -7.07
CA ASN A 288 -5.50 9.51 -5.71
C ASN A 288 -6.86 10.13 -5.35
N THR A 289 -7.65 10.57 -6.34
CA THR A 289 -9.01 11.05 -6.10
C THR A 289 -9.94 9.89 -5.68
N GLN A 290 -9.70 8.67 -6.16
CA GLN A 290 -10.62 7.54 -5.90
C GLN A 290 -10.34 6.83 -4.57
N ILE A 291 -9.07 6.61 -4.24
CA ILE A 291 -8.68 5.75 -3.10
C ILE A 291 -9.25 6.27 -1.76
N PRO A 292 -9.23 7.58 -1.45
CA PRO A 292 -9.87 8.11 -0.24
C PRO A 292 -11.38 7.84 -0.15
N LYS A 293 -12.09 7.77 -1.29
CA LYS A 293 -13.52 7.42 -1.32
C LYS A 293 -13.73 6.01 -0.81
N TRP A 294 -12.85 5.07 -1.20
CA TRP A 294 -12.91 3.67 -0.79
C TRP A 294 -12.54 3.47 0.68
N ILE A 295 -11.62 4.28 1.20
CA ILE A 295 -11.37 4.37 2.65
C ILE A 295 -12.65 4.79 3.36
N GLY A 296 -13.35 5.81 2.85
CA GLY A 296 -14.63 6.24 3.41
C GLY A 296 -15.69 5.14 3.38
N ALA A 297 -15.80 4.36 2.29
CA ALA A 297 -16.67 3.18 2.28
C ALA A 297 -16.30 2.17 3.37
N ALA A 298 -15.01 1.87 3.58
CA ALA A 298 -14.60 1.00 4.69
C ALA A 298 -15.01 1.56 6.06
N ARG A 299 -14.92 2.88 6.26
CA ARG A 299 -15.40 3.55 7.50
C ARG A 299 -16.92 3.49 7.63
N GLU A 300 -17.67 3.70 6.55
CA GLU A 300 -19.14 3.64 6.53
C GLU A 300 -19.66 2.24 6.82
N TYR A 301 -18.98 1.20 6.34
CA TYR A 301 -19.26 -0.17 6.77
C TYR A 301 -19.08 -0.33 8.28
N LYS A 302 -17.96 0.15 8.83
CA LYS A 302 -17.69 0.06 10.28
C LYS A 302 -18.69 0.87 11.11
N ALA A 303 -19.23 1.95 10.57
CA ALA A 303 -20.26 2.74 11.23
C ALA A 303 -21.66 2.10 11.19
N THR A 304 -21.98 1.34 10.13
CA THR A 304 -23.37 0.93 9.82
C THR A 304 -23.62 -0.58 9.77
N GLY A 305 -22.59 -1.38 9.53
CA GLY A 305 -22.71 -2.81 9.19
C GLY A 305 -23.22 -3.09 7.76
N THR A 306 -23.45 -2.06 6.93
CA THR A 306 -24.01 -2.24 5.58
C THR A 306 -22.98 -2.85 4.64
N THR A 307 -23.18 -4.11 4.26
CA THR A 307 -22.18 -4.91 3.53
C THR A 307 -21.80 -4.33 2.17
N ARG A 308 -22.68 -3.57 1.52
CA ARG A 308 -22.37 -2.86 0.27
C ARG A 308 -21.08 -2.05 0.36
N TYR A 309 -20.86 -1.31 1.45
CA TYR A 309 -19.66 -0.49 1.60
C TYR A 309 -18.40 -1.33 1.83
N ARG A 310 -18.51 -2.44 2.57
CA ARG A 310 -17.43 -3.43 2.73
C ARG A 310 -17.04 -4.01 1.38
N ASP A 311 -18.03 -4.36 0.56
CA ASP A 311 -17.82 -4.98 -0.75
C ASP A 311 -17.15 -3.98 -1.71
N ILE A 312 -17.58 -2.71 -1.72
CA ILE A 312 -16.90 -1.62 -2.46
C ILE A 312 -15.42 -1.54 -2.08
N ALA A 313 -15.11 -1.39 -0.78
CA ALA A 313 -13.74 -1.24 -0.32
C ALA A 313 -12.87 -2.48 -0.62
N THR A 314 -13.44 -3.67 -0.41
CA THR A 314 -12.76 -4.96 -0.66
C THR A 314 -12.47 -5.15 -2.15
N ASN A 315 -13.47 -4.91 -3.01
CA ASN A 315 -13.32 -5.06 -4.46
C ASN A 315 -12.34 -4.03 -5.03
N ALA A 316 -12.42 -2.78 -4.58
CA ALA A 316 -11.50 -1.73 -5.01
C ALA A 316 -10.04 -2.08 -4.71
N TRP A 317 -9.77 -2.62 -3.51
CA TRP A 317 -8.44 -3.07 -3.15
C TRP A 317 -7.99 -4.26 -4.01
N ASN A 318 -8.82 -5.29 -4.15
CA ASN A 318 -8.46 -6.50 -4.93
C ASN A 318 -8.19 -6.14 -6.40
N ILE A 319 -9.06 -5.33 -7.02
CA ILE A 319 -8.90 -4.86 -8.41
C ILE A 319 -7.60 -4.06 -8.55
N THR A 320 -7.37 -3.08 -7.67
CA THR A 320 -6.20 -2.21 -7.75
C THR A 320 -4.90 -2.98 -7.56
N VAL A 321 -4.82 -3.83 -6.54
CA VAL A 321 -3.61 -4.62 -6.23
C VAL A 321 -3.36 -5.71 -7.28
N GLY A 322 -4.41 -6.31 -7.82
CA GLY A 322 -4.33 -7.37 -8.81
C GLY A 322 -3.96 -6.89 -10.21
N ALA A 323 -4.52 -5.77 -10.66
CA ALA A 323 -4.44 -5.35 -12.06
C ALA A 323 -3.75 -4.00 -12.30
N HIS A 324 -3.65 -3.11 -11.30
CA HIS A 324 -3.18 -1.73 -11.50
C HIS A 324 -1.89 -1.38 -10.75
N THR A 325 -1.25 -2.38 -10.14
CA THR A 325 -0.14 -2.17 -9.21
C THR A 325 1.19 -2.70 -9.75
N TYR A 326 2.19 -1.83 -9.82
CA TYR A 326 3.56 -2.16 -10.21
C TYR A 326 4.28 -3.02 -9.15
N ALA A 327 5.44 -3.55 -9.48
CA ALA A 327 6.23 -4.44 -8.62
C ALA A 327 6.56 -3.81 -7.27
N ILE A 328 6.77 -2.48 -7.23
CA ILE A 328 7.10 -1.72 -6.03
C ILE A 328 5.90 -1.48 -5.09
N GLY A 329 4.68 -1.88 -5.48
CA GLY A 329 3.45 -1.69 -4.70
C GLY A 329 2.67 -0.41 -4.99
N GLY A 330 3.23 0.50 -5.78
CA GLY A 330 2.55 1.70 -6.27
C GLY A 330 1.69 1.46 -7.51
N ASN A 331 0.85 2.43 -7.83
CA ASN A 331 -0.05 2.40 -8.98
C ASN A 331 -0.10 3.77 -9.67
N SER A 332 -0.79 3.83 -10.81
CA SER A 332 -0.92 4.98 -11.72
C SER A 332 0.34 5.35 -12.49
N GLN A 333 0.12 6.02 -13.62
CA GLN A 333 1.13 6.75 -14.37
C GLN A 333 0.52 8.09 -14.79
N ALA A 334 1.28 9.17 -14.61
CA ALA A 334 0.77 10.54 -14.64
C ALA A 334 -0.49 10.71 -13.77
N GLU A 335 -0.48 10.14 -12.56
CA GLU A 335 -1.58 10.21 -11.55
C GLU A 335 -2.85 9.42 -11.91
N HIS A 336 -2.96 8.87 -13.12
CA HIS A 336 -4.17 8.18 -13.59
C HIS A 336 -3.99 6.67 -13.63
N PHE A 337 -5.06 5.95 -13.30
CA PHE A 337 -5.13 4.52 -13.61
C PHE A 337 -5.03 4.31 -15.11
N ARG A 338 -4.30 3.26 -15.49
CA ARG A 338 -4.22 2.80 -16.89
C ARG A 338 -5.15 1.61 -17.07
N ALA A 339 -5.21 1.06 -18.27
CA ALA A 339 -6.00 -0.14 -18.52
C ALA A 339 -5.53 -1.26 -17.57
N PRO A 340 -6.44 -2.13 -17.10
CA PRO A 340 -6.07 -3.22 -16.21
C PRO A 340 -4.95 -4.05 -16.82
N ASN A 341 -3.94 -4.36 -16.01
CA ASN A 341 -2.73 -5.11 -16.34
C ASN A 341 -1.71 -4.38 -17.22
N ALA A 342 -1.97 -3.14 -17.65
CA ALA A 342 -1.04 -2.38 -18.46
C ALA A 342 0.11 -1.82 -17.60
N ILE A 343 1.12 -2.65 -17.36
CA ILE A 343 2.26 -2.38 -16.48
C ILE A 343 3.50 -2.04 -17.32
N ALA A 344 3.98 -2.96 -18.15
CA ALA A 344 5.17 -2.78 -18.98
C ALA A 344 5.00 -1.65 -20.00
N GLY A 345 3.79 -1.51 -20.57
CA GLY A 345 3.46 -0.44 -21.51
C GLY A 345 3.51 0.98 -20.91
N TYR A 346 3.52 1.11 -19.58
CA TYR A 346 3.49 2.39 -18.86
C TYR A 346 4.64 2.54 -17.86
N LEU A 347 5.80 1.95 -18.16
CA LEU A 347 7.04 2.20 -17.41
C LEU A 347 7.60 3.57 -17.80
N ASN A 348 7.15 4.63 -17.11
CA ASN A 348 7.44 6.03 -17.45
C ASN A 348 8.00 6.83 -16.25
N ALA A 349 8.41 8.07 -16.49
CA ALA A 349 9.07 8.93 -15.51
C ALA A 349 8.13 9.35 -14.36
N ASP A 350 6.85 9.50 -14.66
CA ASP A 350 5.75 9.94 -13.79
C ASP A 350 4.89 8.76 -13.28
N THR A 351 5.53 7.62 -13.06
CA THR A 351 4.87 6.42 -12.53
C THR A 351 4.82 6.47 -10.99
N CYS A 352 3.79 5.86 -10.41
CA CYS A 352 3.66 5.68 -8.96
C CYS A 352 3.71 7.00 -8.16
N GLU A 353 2.64 7.81 -8.28
CA GLU A 353 2.39 8.91 -7.34
C GLU A 353 2.39 8.37 -5.89
N SER A 354 3.05 9.07 -4.98
CA SER A 354 3.24 8.61 -3.60
C SER A 354 1.96 8.68 -2.75
N CYS A 355 1.07 9.66 -2.99
CA CYS A 355 -0.21 9.74 -2.30
C CYS A 355 -1.09 8.50 -2.48
N ASN A 356 -1.06 7.90 -3.68
CA ASN A 356 -1.84 6.72 -4.00
C ASN A 356 -1.48 5.58 -3.06
N THR A 357 -0.18 5.37 -2.88
CA THR A 357 0.35 4.30 -2.04
C THR A 357 0.09 4.59 -0.57
N TYR A 358 0.27 5.84 -0.11
CA TYR A 358 -0.14 6.24 1.23
C TYR A 358 -1.62 5.91 1.50
N ASN A 359 -2.53 6.23 0.58
CA ASN A 359 -3.95 5.94 0.73
C ASN A 359 -4.28 4.45 0.59
N MET A 360 -3.58 3.71 -0.27
CA MET A 360 -3.73 2.26 -0.36
C MET A 360 -3.27 1.56 0.92
N LEU A 361 -2.21 2.05 1.58
CA LEU A 361 -1.80 1.55 2.89
C LEU A 361 -2.90 1.79 3.94
N LYS A 362 -3.54 2.97 3.96
CA LYS A 362 -4.69 3.23 4.83
C LYS A 362 -5.85 2.27 4.57
N LEU A 363 -6.26 2.10 3.30
CA LEU A 363 -7.31 1.15 2.93
C LEU A 363 -6.95 -0.28 3.34
N THR A 364 -5.70 -0.68 3.16
CA THR A 364 -5.20 -2.01 3.56
C THR A 364 -5.34 -2.22 5.06
N ARG A 365 -5.06 -1.21 5.89
CA ARG A 365 -5.28 -1.30 7.35
C ARG A 365 -6.76 -1.42 7.70
N GLU A 366 -7.63 -0.66 7.04
CA GLU A 366 -9.07 -0.74 7.27
C GLU A 366 -9.59 -2.16 6.97
N LEU A 367 -9.13 -2.77 5.87
CA LEU A 367 -9.47 -4.14 5.48
C LEU A 367 -8.82 -5.19 6.39
N PHE A 368 -7.59 -4.97 6.84
CA PHE A 368 -6.90 -5.91 7.74
C PHE A 368 -7.64 -6.03 9.08
N ALA A 369 -8.20 -4.93 9.58
CA ALA A 369 -9.04 -4.95 10.77
C ALA A 369 -10.29 -5.84 10.60
N LEU A 370 -10.81 -5.99 9.38
CA LEU A 370 -11.94 -6.88 9.07
C LEU A 370 -11.51 -8.32 8.80
N TYR A 371 -10.37 -8.50 8.13
CA TYR A 371 -9.87 -9.79 7.64
C TYR A 371 -8.44 -10.08 8.12
N PRO A 372 -8.20 -10.27 9.43
CA PRO A 372 -6.86 -10.47 9.97
C PRO A 372 -6.19 -11.78 9.53
N ASP A 373 -6.92 -12.66 8.81
CA ASP A 373 -6.40 -13.89 8.23
C ASP A 373 -5.80 -13.71 6.83
N ARG A 374 -6.09 -12.58 6.15
CA ARG A 374 -5.60 -12.26 4.81
C ARG A 374 -4.16 -11.75 4.86
N ALA A 375 -3.20 -12.67 4.87
CA ALA A 375 -1.77 -12.34 4.90
C ALA A 375 -1.32 -11.50 3.69
N ASP A 376 -2.01 -11.60 2.55
CA ASP A 376 -1.75 -10.82 1.34
C ASP A 376 -1.98 -9.32 1.52
N LEU A 377 -2.85 -8.90 2.46
CA LEU A 377 -2.99 -7.50 2.86
C LEU A 377 -1.68 -7.00 3.49
N ALA A 378 -1.12 -7.77 4.42
CA ALA A 378 0.14 -7.44 5.08
C ALA A 378 1.36 -7.59 4.14
N ASP A 379 1.34 -8.55 3.20
CA ASP A 379 2.36 -8.67 2.15
C ASP A 379 2.35 -7.45 1.22
N TYR A 380 1.16 -6.96 0.83
CA TYR A 380 1.04 -5.70 0.08
C TYR A 380 1.58 -4.52 0.90
N TYR A 381 1.19 -4.41 2.17
CA TYR A 381 1.62 -3.34 3.07
C TYR A 381 3.15 -3.31 3.17
N GLU A 382 3.78 -4.46 3.45
CA GLU A 382 5.24 -4.61 3.49
C GLU A 382 5.90 -4.16 2.18
N ARG A 383 5.40 -4.66 1.04
CA ARG A 383 5.97 -4.36 -0.27
C ARG A 383 5.89 -2.87 -0.61
N ALA A 384 4.73 -2.26 -0.46
CA ALA A 384 4.51 -0.85 -0.77
C ALA A 384 5.30 0.08 0.17
N LEU A 385 5.29 -0.21 1.47
CA LEU A 385 6.02 0.55 2.47
C LEU A 385 7.54 0.51 2.22
N LEU A 386 8.07 -0.70 2.05
CA LEU A 386 9.50 -0.94 1.92
C LEU A 386 10.06 -0.40 0.60
N ASN A 387 9.34 -0.55 -0.51
CA ASN A 387 9.90 -0.24 -1.83
C ASN A 387 9.62 1.20 -2.28
N GLN A 388 8.41 1.72 -2.03
CA GLN A 388 8.05 3.05 -2.47
C GLN A 388 8.16 4.09 -1.35
N MET A 389 7.48 3.87 -0.22
CA MET A 389 7.26 4.93 0.78
C MET A 389 8.52 5.36 1.52
N ILE A 390 9.37 4.43 1.95
CA ILE A 390 10.63 4.85 2.60
C ILE A 390 11.64 5.41 1.62
N GLY A 391 11.66 4.91 0.38
CA GLY A 391 12.54 5.38 -0.69
C GLY A 391 12.13 6.72 -1.27
N GLN A 392 10.91 7.19 -0.98
CA GLN A 392 10.42 8.48 -1.46
C GLN A 392 11.12 9.65 -0.79
N GLN A 393 11.70 9.46 0.40
CA GLN A 393 12.36 10.50 1.18
C GLN A 393 13.83 10.58 0.80
N ASN A 394 14.37 11.78 0.58
CA ASN A 394 15.79 11.98 0.34
C ASN A 394 16.58 11.75 1.65
N PRO A 395 17.41 10.69 1.75
CA PRO A 395 18.15 10.42 2.98
C PRO A 395 19.33 11.38 3.20
N ALA A 396 19.79 12.09 2.16
CA ALA A 396 20.89 13.06 2.25
C ALA A 396 20.45 14.44 2.76
N ASP A 397 19.14 14.65 2.95
CA ASP A 397 18.56 15.89 3.39
C ASP A 397 18.09 15.80 4.85
N SER A 398 18.55 16.72 5.69
CA SER A 398 18.20 16.75 7.11
C SER A 398 16.71 16.99 7.37
N HIS A 399 15.98 17.59 6.42
CA HIS A 399 14.53 17.78 6.46
C HIS A 399 13.78 16.64 5.75
N GLY A 400 14.49 15.74 5.07
CA GLY A 400 13.89 14.60 4.39
C GLY A 400 12.84 15.00 3.35
N HIS A 401 13.19 15.93 2.47
CA HIS A 401 12.33 16.28 1.34
C HIS A 401 11.99 15.05 0.49
N VAL A 402 10.78 15.03 -0.08
CA VAL A 402 10.21 13.85 -0.76
C VAL A 402 10.07 14.05 -2.27
N THR A 403 10.12 12.95 -3.02
CA THR A 403 9.73 12.91 -4.44
C THR A 403 8.21 12.80 -4.58
N TYR A 404 7.66 13.25 -5.71
CA TYR A 404 6.24 13.08 -6.01
C TYR A 404 6.00 11.70 -6.65
N PHE A 405 6.69 11.45 -7.78
CA PHE A 405 6.65 10.18 -8.50
C PHE A 405 7.85 9.29 -8.13
N SER A 406 7.62 7.98 -8.16
CA SER A 406 8.65 6.95 -8.08
C SER A 406 8.85 6.33 -9.47
N SER A 407 9.57 7.07 -10.33
CA SER A 407 9.80 6.71 -11.74
C SER A 407 10.12 5.23 -11.93
N LEU A 408 9.47 4.59 -12.90
CA LEU A 408 9.78 3.23 -13.34
C LEU A 408 10.32 3.20 -14.78
N ASN A 409 10.52 4.37 -15.39
CA ASN A 409 11.23 4.52 -16.65
C ASN A 409 12.62 3.87 -16.57
N PRO A 410 13.07 3.11 -17.59
CA PRO A 410 14.46 2.72 -17.72
C PRO A 410 15.39 3.94 -17.63
N GLY A 411 16.46 3.84 -16.84
CA GLY A 411 17.36 4.98 -16.57
C GLY A 411 16.73 6.13 -15.79
N GLY A 412 15.56 5.94 -15.18
CA GLY A 412 14.88 6.93 -14.35
C GLY A 412 15.68 7.31 -13.10
N ARG A 413 15.27 8.38 -12.40
CA ARG A 413 15.93 8.89 -11.20
C ARG A 413 14.92 9.18 -10.09
N ARG A 414 15.40 9.26 -8.85
CA ARG A 414 14.61 9.79 -7.72
C ARG A 414 14.57 11.32 -7.80
N GLY A 415 13.55 11.92 -7.19
CA GLY A 415 13.33 13.35 -7.24
C GLY A 415 12.66 13.77 -8.55
N VAL A 416 11.49 13.20 -8.82
CA VAL A 416 10.59 13.59 -9.92
C VAL A 416 9.37 14.26 -9.30
N GLY A 417 9.21 15.56 -9.58
CA GLY A 417 8.06 16.35 -9.15
C GLY A 417 6.83 16.17 -10.05
N PRO A 418 5.69 16.78 -9.67
CA PRO A 418 4.46 16.76 -10.48
C PRO A 418 4.61 17.62 -11.75
N ALA A 419 3.77 17.35 -12.75
CA ALA A 419 3.71 18.18 -13.96
C ALA A 419 3.31 19.63 -13.62
N TRP A 420 2.32 19.81 -12.73
CA TRP A 420 1.92 21.12 -12.21
C TRP A 420 2.74 21.45 -10.96
N GLY A 421 3.62 22.44 -11.04
CA GLY A 421 4.50 22.85 -9.93
C GLY A 421 5.96 22.44 -10.12
N GLY A 422 6.24 21.48 -11.01
CA GLY A 422 7.59 21.10 -11.41
C GLY A 422 8.48 20.65 -10.25
N GLY A 423 9.80 20.70 -10.46
CA GLY A 423 10.80 20.42 -9.42
C GLY A 423 11.27 18.95 -9.37
N THR A 424 12.24 18.71 -8.49
CA THR A 424 12.83 17.38 -8.28
C THR A 424 12.36 16.80 -6.95
N TRP A 425 12.84 17.39 -5.87
CA TRP A 425 12.42 17.12 -4.51
C TRP A 425 11.50 18.24 -4.03
N SER A 426 10.62 17.93 -3.08
CA SER A 426 9.89 18.98 -2.35
C SER A 426 10.87 19.97 -1.73
N THR A 427 10.40 21.16 -1.40
CA THR A 427 11.22 22.20 -0.77
C THR A 427 10.54 22.72 0.49
N ASP A 428 11.30 23.43 1.32
CA ASP A 428 10.83 23.91 2.61
C ASP A 428 9.55 24.75 2.51
N TYR A 429 9.50 25.65 1.51
CA TYR A 429 8.44 26.63 1.37
C TYR A 429 7.94 26.90 -0.07
N ASN A 430 8.45 26.20 -1.10
CA ASN A 430 8.13 26.52 -2.51
C ASN A 430 7.43 25.39 -3.28
N SER A 431 7.10 24.27 -2.62
CA SER A 431 6.48 23.10 -3.26
C SER A 431 5.04 22.89 -2.78
N PHE A 432 4.89 22.40 -1.54
CA PHE A 432 3.61 22.07 -0.88
C PHE A 432 2.67 21.20 -1.71
N TRP A 433 3.22 20.23 -2.43
CA TRP A 433 2.45 19.26 -3.21
C TRP A 433 1.60 18.35 -2.30
N CYS A 434 0.60 17.67 -2.87
CA CYS A 434 -0.15 16.63 -2.13
C CYS A 434 0.79 15.54 -1.58
N CYS A 435 1.80 15.12 -2.35
CA CYS A 435 2.80 14.13 -1.92
C CYS A 435 3.71 14.63 -0.78
N GLN A 436 3.90 15.93 -0.64
CA GLN A 436 4.60 16.50 0.51
C GLN A 436 3.71 16.41 1.76
N GLY A 437 2.42 16.71 1.62
CA GLY A 437 1.43 16.53 2.69
C GLY A 437 1.32 15.08 3.18
N SER A 438 1.07 14.13 2.27
CA SER A 438 1.03 12.71 2.64
C SER A 438 2.39 12.17 3.09
N GLY A 439 3.49 12.74 2.57
CA GLY A 439 4.84 12.38 2.95
C GLY A 439 5.16 12.68 4.42
N VAL A 440 4.78 13.86 4.93
CA VAL A 440 4.98 14.18 6.35
C VAL A 440 4.13 13.31 7.28
N GLU A 441 2.96 12.85 6.85
CA GLU A 441 2.18 11.89 7.64
C GLU A 441 2.76 10.47 7.58
N THR A 442 3.24 10.04 6.42
CA THR A 442 3.75 8.67 6.23
C THR A 442 4.91 8.39 7.16
N GLN A 443 5.89 9.30 7.21
CA GLN A 443 7.14 9.09 7.95
C GLN A 443 6.96 9.17 9.47
N THR A 444 5.79 9.60 9.94
CA THR A 444 5.51 9.85 11.37
C THR A 444 4.67 8.75 12.01
N LYS A 445 4.21 7.80 11.18
CA LYS A 445 3.43 6.63 11.60
C LYS A 445 3.92 5.31 11.01
N LEU A 446 5.19 5.21 10.64
CA LEU A 446 5.79 4.00 10.03
C LEU A 446 5.59 2.71 10.87
N ALA A 447 5.32 2.83 12.18
CA ALA A 447 5.09 1.72 13.09
C ALA A 447 3.61 1.27 13.22
N ASP A 448 2.66 2.00 12.61
CA ASP A 448 1.21 1.90 12.86
C ASP A 448 0.53 0.58 12.44
N SER A 449 1.30 -0.29 11.80
CA SER A 449 0.84 -1.55 11.23
C SER A 449 1.80 -2.72 11.51
N ILE A 450 2.80 -2.51 12.38
CA ILE A 450 3.70 -3.60 12.79
C ILE A 450 2.92 -4.66 13.56
N TYR A 451 2.06 -4.21 14.48
CA TYR A 451 1.29 -5.09 15.36
C TYR A 451 -0.20 -4.74 15.34
N PHE A 452 -1.03 -5.77 15.48
CA PHE A 452 -2.46 -5.68 15.77
C PHE A 452 -2.78 -6.62 16.94
N TYR A 453 -3.98 -6.54 17.49
CA TYR A 453 -4.45 -7.51 18.48
C TYR A 453 -5.89 -7.94 18.24
N SER A 454 -6.23 -9.15 18.69
CA SER A 454 -7.59 -9.68 18.70
C SER A 454 -7.84 -10.37 20.03
N GLY A 455 -8.63 -9.74 20.90
CA GLY A 455 -8.75 -10.14 22.31
C GLY A 455 -7.38 -10.21 22.98
N THR A 456 -6.97 -11.42 23.38
CA THR A 456 -5.66 -11.69 23.98
C THR A 456 -4.55 -12.03 22.99
N THR A 457 -4.84 -12.10 21.69
CA THR A 457 -3.86 -12.50 20.66
C THR A 457 -3.11 -11.29 20.14
N LEU A 458 -1.77 -11.34 20.17
CA LEU A 458 -0.91 -10.40 19.45
C LEU A 458 -0.74 -10.89 18.02
N ILE A 459 -0.97 -10.02 17.04
CA ILE A 459 -0.71 -10.29 15.63
C ILE A 459 0.52 -9.49 15.20
N VAL A 460 1.55 -10.19 14.72
CA VAL A 460 2.81 -9.61 14.23
C VAL A 460 2.79 -9.62 12.70
N ASN A 461 2.60 -8.43 12.11
CA ASN A 461 2.49 -8.25 10.66
C ASN A 461 3.83 -7.89 10.03
N LEU A 462 4.54 -6.89 10.54
CA LEU A 462 5.75 -6.38 9.91
C LEU A 462 6.99 -6.66 10.77
N PHE A 463 8.13 -6.79 10.10
CA PHE A 463 9.40 -7.16 10.73
C PHE A 463 10.37 -5.98 10.81
N LEU A 464 10.10 -5.07 11.75
CA LEU A 464 10.86 -3.83 11.93
C LEU A 464 11.36 -3.70 13.38
N PRO A 465 12.56 -3.12 13.60
CA PRO A 465 13.07 -2.81 14.93
C PRO A 465 12.11 -1.89 15.70
N SER A 466 11.51 -2.41 16.76
CA SER A 466 10.43 -1.73 17.46
C SER A 466 10.23 -2.23 18.88
N VAL A 467 9.55 -1.42 19.71
CA VAL A 467 9.06 -1.78 21.03
C VAL A 467 7.55 -1.53 21.06
N LEU A 468 6.78 -2.59 21.29
CA LEU A 468 5.36 -2.52 21.63
C LEU A 468 5.20 -2.50 23.13
N ASN A 469 4.53 -1.48 23.67
CA ASN A 469 4.05 -1.45 25.05
C ASN A 469 2.52 -1.72 25.08
N TRP A 470 2.16 -2.98 25.33
CA TRP A 470 0.78 -3.42 25.49
C TRP A 470 0.30 -3.17 26.92
N THR A 471 0.08 -1.89 27.23
CA THR A 471 -0.27 -1.39 28.57
C THR A 471 -1.50 -2.08 29.16
N GLN A 472 -2.51 -2.37 28.35
CA GLN A 472 -3.74 -3.06 28.76
C GLN A 472 -3.47 -4.46 29.36
N ARG A 473 -2.27 -5.01 29.16
CA ARG A 473 -1.86 -6.32 29.67
C ARG A 473 -0.57 -6.32 30.48
N GLY A 474 0.07 -5.16 30.66
CA GLY A 474 1.39 -5.09 31.29
C GLY A 474 2.46 -5.89 30.55
N ILE A 475 2.35 -6.00 29.22
CA ILE A 475 3.30 -6.74 28.37
C ILE A 475 4.08 -5.75 27.51
N THR A 476 5.38 -5.99 27.35
CA THR A 476 6.20 -5.35 26.33
C THR A 476 6.75 -6.40 25.38
N VAL A 477 6.75 -6.10 24.08
CA VAL A 477 7.41 -6.91 23.05
C VAL A 477 8.43 -6.07 22.33
N THR A 478 9.71 -6.44 22.46
CA THR A 478 10.83 -5.79 21.76
C THR A 478 11.21 -6.63 20.56
N GLN A 479 11.07 -6.07 19.36
CA GLN A 479 11.51 -6.69 18.13
C GLN A 479 12.91 -6.18 17.74
N THR A 480 13.88 -7.09 17.66
CA THR A 480 15.25 -6.80 17.24
C THR A 480 15.54 -7.53 15.93
N THR A 481 15.92 -6.79 14.90
CA THR A 481 16.22 -7.34 13.57
C THR A 481 17.05 -6.37 12.73
N SER A 482 17.73 -6.90 11.71
CA SER A 482 18.26 -6.11 10.59
C SER A 482 17.52 -6.40 9.28
N PHE A 483 16.33 -7.00 9.36
CA PHE A 483 15.44 -7.22 8.22
C PHE A 483 15.20 -5.91 7.45
N PRO A 484 15.27 -5.92 6.10
CA PRO A 484 15.40 -7.08 5.22
C PRO A 484 16.86 -7.48 4.88
N ALA A 485 17.89 -6.89 5.49
CA ALA A 485 19.27 -7.33 5.23
C ALA A 485 19.57 -8.73 5.80
N SER A 486 18.94 -9.05 6.94
CA SER A 486 18.86 -10.39 7.53
C SER A 486 17.49 -11.03 7.25
N ASP A 487 17.45 -12.37 7.25
CA ASP A 487 16.23 -13.17 7.17
C ASP A 487 15.61 -13.47 8.53
N THR A 488 16.16 -12.92 9.62
CA THR A 488 15.80 -13.28 10.99
C THR A 488 15.34 -12.08 11.81
N THR A 489 14.26 -12.26 12.57
CA THR A 489 13.79 -11.31 13.59
C THR A 489 13.62 -12.01 14.94
N THR A 490 13.88 -11.30 16.04
CA THR A 490 13.68 -11.81 17.40
C THR A 490 12.73 -10.91 18.17
N LEU A 491 11.69 -11.50 18.75
CA LEU A 491 10.71 -10.85 19.61
C LEU A 491 11.00 -11.26 21.06
N THR A 492 11.42 -10.32 21.89
CA THR A 492 11.65 -10.53 23.32
C THR A 492 10.44 -10.06 24.11
N VAL A 493 9.87 -10.93 24.93
CA VAL A 493 8.71 -10.64 25.77
C VAL A 493 9.16 -10.22 27.16
N THR A 494 8.59 -9.12 27.65
CA THR A 494 8.62 -8.73 29.07
C THR A 494 7.19 -8.70 29.60
N GLY A 495 6.97 -9.23 30.79
CA GLY A 495 5.65 -9.49 31.37
C GLY A 495 5.38 -10.99 31.47
N SER A 496 4.20 -11.35 31.94
CA SER A 496 3.82 -12.76 32.10
C SER A 496 2.35 -13.01 31.77
N GLY A 497 2.01 -14.27 31.50
CA GLY A 497 0.64 -14.72 31.33
C GLY A 497 0.41 -15.54 30.07
N THR A 498 -0.78 -16.11 29.95
CA THR A 498 -1.17 -16.96 28.82
C THR A 498 -1.79 -16.15 27.71
N TRP A 499 -1.23 -16.24 26.51
CA TRP A 499 -1.74 -15.59 25.31
C TRP A 499 -1.10 -16.15 24.03
N ALA A 500 -1.72 -15.83 22.89
CA ALA A 500 -1.26 -16.28 21.59
C ALA A 500 -0.47 -15.18 20.86
N MET A 501 0.68 -15.54 20.28
CA MET A 501 1.40 -14.73 19.32
C MET A 501 1.18 -15.31 17.92
N ARG A 502 0.54 -14.52 17.06
CA ARG A 502 0.19 -14.88 15.69
C ARG A 502 1.10 -14.14 14.72
N ILE A 503 1.98 -14.86 14.04
CA ILE A 503 3.10 -14.32 13.30
C ILE A 503 2.85 -14.53 11.81
N ARG A 504 2.93 -13.47 11.00
CA ARG A 504 2.80 -13.58 9.54
C ARG A 504 3.89 -14.47 8.99
N ILE A 505 3.53 -15.39 8.10
CA ILE A 505 4.45 -16.10 7.22
C ILE A 505 4.23 -15.54 5.80
N PRO A 506 5.12 -14.65 5.31
CA PRO A 506 4.89 -13.96 4.04
C PRO A 506 4.74 -14.91 2.84
N GLY A 507 3.94 -14.54 1.85
CA GLY A 507 3.75 -15.37 0.65
C GLY A 507 5.02 -15.56 -0.19
N TRP A 508 6.03 -14.69 -0.03
CA TRP A 508 7.28 -14.76 -0.77
C TRP A 508 8.31 -15.74 -0.19
N THR A 509 8.17 -16.17 1.08
CA THR A 509 9.16 -17.04 1.75
C THR A 509 8.84 -18.53 1.55
N SER A 510 9.82 -19.39 1.78
CA SER A 510 9.67 -20.85 1.81
C SER A 510 10.60 -21.43 2.87
N GLY A 511 10.13 -22.40 3.65
CA GLY A 511 10.93 -23.02 4.72
C GLY A 511 11.12 -22.10 5.94
N ALA A 512 10.12 -21.26 6.24
CA ALA A 512 10.14 -20.42 7.43
C ALA A 512 10.15 -21.27 8.70
N THR A 513 10.91 -20.83 9.71
CA THR A 513 11.00 -21.52 11.00
C THR A 513 10.75 -20.56 12.15
N ILE A 514 10.20 -21.10 13.24
CA ILE A 514 9.94 -20.38 14.47
C ILE A 514 10.53 -21.18 15.63
N SER A 515 11.30 -20.53 16.48
CA SER A 515 11.81 -21.11 17.73
C SER A 515 11.48 -20.22 18.91
N VAL A 516 11.36 -20.85 20.07
CA VAL A 516 11.16 -20.21 21.37
C VAL A 516 12.31 -20.59 22.28
N ASN A 517 13.05 -19.60 22.79
CA ASN A 517 14.25 -19.81 23.63
C ASN A 517 15.24 -20.80 23.00
N GLY A 518 15.44 -20.71 21.67
CA GLY A 518 16.31 -21.59 20.91
C GLY A 518 15.70 -22.95 20.52
N VAL A 519 14.52 -23.31 21.04
CA VAL A 519 13.85 -24.58 20.73
C VAL A 519 12.85 -24.41 19.59
N ALA A 520 13.06 -25.14 18.49
CA ALA A 520 12.16 -25.12 17.34
C ALA A 520 10.73 -25.53 17.74
N GLN A 521 9.73 -24.79 17.24
CA GLN A 521 8.32 -25.02 17.52
C GLN A 521 7.67 -25.80 16.38
N ASN A 522 6.84 -26.80 16.71
CA ASN A 522 6.07 -27.55 15.74
C ASN A 522 4.76 -26.82 15.41
N VAL A 523 4.87 -25.72 14.67
CA VAL A 523 3.74 -24.94 14.16
C VAL A 523 3.79 -24.85 12.64
N ALA A 524 2.62 -24.83 12.00
CA ALA A 524 2.54 -24.67 10.56
C ALA A 524 3.07 -23.30 10.13
N THR A 525 4.09 -23.30 9.28
CA THR A 525 4.70 -22.10 8.69
C THR A 525 4.42 -22.02 7.18
N THR A 526 3.15 -22.24 6.80
CA THR A 526 2.71 -22.19 5.41
C THR A 526 2.84 -20.76 4.86
N PRO A 527 3.53 -20.53 3.73
CA PRO A 527 3.60 -19.20 3.10
C PRO A 527 2.22 -18.62 2.80
N GLY A 528 2.05 -17.31 3.02
CA GLY A 528 0.78 -16.61 2.82
C GLY A 528 -0.24 -16.86 3.92
N THR A 529 0.20 -17.24 5.12
CA THR A 529 -0.66 -17.52 6.27
C THR A 529 -0.09 -16.90 7.56
N TYR A 530 -0.67 -17.24 8.72
CA TYR A 530 -0.17 -16.86 10.02
C TYR A 530 0.07 -18.10 10.89
N ALA A 531 1.28 -18.23 11.42
CA ALA A 531 1.62 -19.24 12.42
C ALA A 531 1.20 -18.76 13.82
N THR A 532 0.60 -19.63 14.64
CA THR A 532 0.10 -19.25 15.98
C THR A 532 0.84 -20.00 17.07
N LEU A 533 1.46 -19.25 17.99
CA LEU A 533 2.08 -19.76 19.21
C LEU A 533 1.20 -19.42 20.42
N SER A 534 0.51 -20.40 20.99
CA SER A 534 -0.26 -20.23 22.22
C SER A 534 0.52 -20.79 23.40
N ARG A 535 0.90 -19.93 24.35
CA ARG A 535 1.71 -20.35 25.51
C ARG A 535 1.54 -19.43 26.70
N THR A 536 2.05 -19.89 27.85
CA THR A 536 2.32 -19.03 29.00
C THR A 536 3.70 -18.41 28.82
N TRP A 537 3.73 -17.09 28.74
CA TRP A 537 4.94 -16.30 28.57
C TRP A 537 5.46 -15.83 29.92
N THR A 538 6.77 -15.68 30.01
CA THR A 538 7.52 -15.12 31.13
C THR A 538 8.53 -14.11 30.61
N SER A 539 8.88 -13.12 31.44
CA SER A 539 9.85 -12.10 31.07
C SER A 539 11.18 -12.73 30.66
N GLY A 540 11.71 -12.30 29.52
CA GLY A 540 12.94 -12.84 28.93
C GLY A 540 12.71 -13.92 27.89
N ASP A 541 11.48 -14.42 27.73
CA ASP A 541 11.14 -15.31 26.62
C ASP A 541 11.46 -14.65 25.27
N THR A 542 12.10 -15.42 24.38
CA THR A 542 12.46 -14.98 23.04
C THR A 542 11.78 -15.84 21.99
N VAL A 543 11.20 -15.21 20.97
CA VAL A 543 10.71 -15.86 19.76
C VAL A 543 11.60 -15.45 18.61
N THR A 544 12.29 -16.40 18.00
CA THR A 544 13.08 -16.16 16.79
C THR A 544 12.30 -16.67 15.58
N VAL A 545 12.11 -15.79 14.60
CA VAL A 545 11.42 -16.08 13.35
C VAL A 545 12.44 -15.95 12.23
N ARG A 546 12.62 -17.01 11.44
CA ARG A 546 13.48 -17.03 10.27
C ARG A 546 12.64 -17.16 9.00
N LEU A 547 12.82 -16.23 8.07
CA LEU A 547 12.06 -16.07 6.83
C LEU A 547 13.02 -16.11 5.63
N PRO A 548 13.44 -17.31 5.17
CA PRO A 548 14.43 -17.43 4.12
C PRO A 548 14.05 -16.61 2.87
N MET A 549 14.99 -15.78 2.42
CA MET A 549 14.85 -14.92 1.24
C MET A 549 15.62 -15.51 0.07
N LYS A 550 15.02 -15.41 -1.12
CA LYS A 550 15.63 -15.81 -2.39
C LYS A 550 15.47 -14.73 -3.44
N VAL A 551 16.33 -14.75 -4.45
CA VAL A 551 16.13 -13.96 -5.66
C VAL A 551 14.91 -14.53 -6.39
N ALA A 552 13.99 -13.66 -6.81
CA ALA A 552 12.84 -14.01 -7.63
C ALA A 552 12.55 -12.91 -8.65
N LEU A 553 11.93 -13.30 -9.76
CA LEU A 553 11.46 -12.36 -10.77
C LEU A 553 9.96 -12.13 -10.60
N LYS A 554 9.53 -10.87 -10.70
CA LYS A 554 8.13 -10.49 -10.78
C LYS A 554 7.84 -9.92 -12.17
N ALA A 555 7.25 -10.75 -13.02
CA ALA A 555 6.82 -10.34 -14.36
C ALA A 555 5.78 -9.21 -14.31
N ALA A 556 5.79 -8.35 -15.31
CA ALA A 556 4.73 -7.40 -15.59
C ALA A 556 3.50 -8.15 -16.12
N ASN A 557 2.31 -7.73 -15.71
CA ASN A 557 1.09 -8.48 -16.00
C ASN A 557 0.82 -8.59 -17.52
N ASP A 558 1.09 -7.53 -18.29
CA ASP A 558 0.94 -7.44 -19.74
C ASP A 558 2.12 -8.02 -20.55
N ASN A 559 3.29 -8.23 -19.94
CA ASN A 559 4.46 -8.72 -20.68
C ASN A 559 5.36 -9.61 -19.81
N ALA A 560 5.26 -10.93 -20.03
CA ALA A 560 6.05 -11.97 -19.38
C ALA A 560 7.58 -11.80 -19.57
N ASN A 561 8.01 -11.15 -20.67
CA ASN A 561 9.42 -10.88 -20.90
C ASN A 561 9.96 -9.75 -20.03
N VAL A 562 9.11 -8.91 -19.46
CA VAL A 562 9.53 -7.75 -18.65
C VAL A 562 9.29 -8.06 -17.18
N ALA A 563 10.34 -8.06 -16.36
CA ALA A 563 10.23 -8.42 -14.94
C ALA A 563 11.10 -7.55 -14.04
N ALA A 564 10.63 -7.31 -12.82
CA ALA A 564 11.44 -6.74 -11.74
C ALA A 564 12.15 -7.85 -10.96
N VAL A 565 13.37 -7.59 -10.50
CA VAL A 565 14.10 -8.52 -9.63
C VAL A 565 13.74 -8.22 -8.18
N THR A 566 13.52 -9.25 -7.39
CA THR A 566 13.21 -9.17 -5.96
C THR A 566 14.12 -10.06 -5.13
N TYR A 567 14.35 -9.69 -3.87
CA TYR A 567 14.97 -10.54 -2.85
C TYR A 567 14.12 -10.48 -1.59
N GLY A 568 13.36 -11.55 -1.34
CA GLY A 568 12.27 -11.51 -0.36
C GLY A 568 11.25 -10.41 -0.72
N PRO A 569 10.92 -9.47 0.19
CA PRO A 569 9.98 -8.38 -0.10
C PRO A 569 10.62 -7.19 -0.84
N VAL A 570 11.94 -7.19 -1.00
CA VAL A 570 12.69 -6.05 -1.54
C VAL A 570 12.75 -6.14 -3.06
N VAL A 571 12.26 -5.12 -3.74
CA VAL A 571 12.51 -4.90 -5.18
C VAL A 571 13.89 -4.31 -5.34
N LEU A 572 14.68 -4.90 -6.24
CA LEU A 572 16.02 -4.44 -6.57
C LEU A 572 15.99 -3.50 -7.78
N ALA A 573 16.83 -2.49 -7.74
CA ALA A 573 17.07 -1.54 -8.82
C ALA A 573 18.55 -1.60 -9.23
N GLY A 574 18.81 -1.64 -10.53
CA GLY A 574 20.17 -1.62 -11.05
C GLY A 574 20.64 -0.20 -11.29
N ASN A 575 21.86 0.13 -10.89
CA ASN A 575 22.51 1.37 -11.31
C ASN A 575 22.84 1.26 -12.81
N TYR A 576 21.92 1.75 -13.63
CA TYR A 576 21.92 1.52 -15.06
C TYR A 576 21.22 2.67 -15.77
N SER A 577 21.98 3.39 -16.60
CA SER A 577 21.47 4.44 -17.45
C SER A 577 21.10 3.86 -18.81
N SER A 578 19.83 3.98 -19.20
CA SER A 578 19.33 3.54 -20.51
C SER A 578 18.07 4.30 -20.86
N SER A 579 17.81 4.52 -22.15
CA SER A 579 16.52 5.03 -22.64
C SER A 579 15.54 3.91 -23.02
N THR A 580 16.01 2.66 -23.07
CA THR A 580 15.21 1.47 -23.38
C THR A 580 15.39 0.39 -22.31
N LEU A 581 14.47 -0.58 -22.23
CA LEU A 581 14.59 -1.68 -21.27
C LEU A 581 15.84 -2.53 -21.55
N PRO A 582 16.82 -2.58 -20.64
CA PRO A 582 17.99 -3.42 -20.79
C PRO A 582 17.66 -4.91 -20.60
N SER A 583 18.38 -5.78 -21.31
CA SER A 583 18.27 -7.23 -21.16
C SER A 583 19.13 -7.71 -20.00
N LEU A 584 18.51 -8.29 -18.98
CA LEU A 584 19.17 -8.87 -17.80
C LEU A 584 19.30 -10.39 -18.00
N ASN A 585 20.47 -10.95 -17.70
CA ASN A 585 20.61 -12.39 -17.48
C ASN A 585 20.20 -12.72 -16.02
N PRO A 586 19.02 -13.32 -15.75
CA PRO A 586 18.56 -13.50 -14.38
C PRO A 586 19.40 -14.49 -13.58
N ALA A 587 20.02 -15.48 -14.25
CA ALA A 587 20.88 -16.47 -13.60
C ALA A 587 22.20 -15.86 -13.08
N SER A 588 22.56 -14.66 -13.52
CA SER A 588 23.76 -13.96 -13.05
C SER A 588 23.57 -13.20 -11.74
N VAL A 589 22.32 -13.01 -11.29
CA VAL A 589 22.01 -12.20 -10.10
C VAL A 589 22.54 -12.89 -8.84
N THR A 590 23.59 -12.31 -8.26
CA THR A 590 24.29 -12.87 -7.09
C THR A 590 24.43 -11.82 -6.01
N ARG A 591 24.12 -12.18 -4.76
CA ARG A 591 24.31 -11.31 -3.59
C ARG A 591 25.81 -11.18 -3.28
N THR A 592 26.31 -9.96 -3.16
CA THR A 592 27.74 -9.65 -2.99
C THR A 592 28.12 -9.23 -1.56
N SER A 593 27.14 -9.03 -0.67
CA SER A 593 27.37 -8.67 0.73
C SER A 593 26.54 -9.54 1.68
N SER A 594 27.11 -9.89 2.84
CA SER A 594 26.41 -10.61 3.91
C SER A 594 25.63 -9.68 4.85
N THR A 595 25.99 -8.40 4.91
CA THR A 595 25.41 -7.41 5.85
C THR A 595 24.55 -6.36 5.17
N ALA A 596 24.73 -6.14 3.86
CA ALA A 596 23.91 -5.26 3.03
C ALA A 596 23.19 -6.06 1.94
N LEU A 597 22.16 -5.46 1.35
CA LEU A 597 21.44 -6.01 0.20
C LEU A 597 22.04 -5.52 -1.12
N THR A 598 23.32 -5.84 -1.36
CA THR A 598 23.98 -5.53 -2.64
C THR A 598 24.12 -6.79 -3.49
N PHE A 599 23.93 -6.64 -4.79
CA PHE A 599 23.99 -7.73 -5.75
C PHE A 599 24.76 -7.30 -7.00
N SER A 600 25.35 -8.26 -7.70
CA SER A 600 25.88 -8.10 -9.06
C SER A 600 25.02 -8.90 -10.03
N ALA A 601 24.89 -8.42 -11.26
CA ALA A 601 24.26 -9.15 -12.36
C ALA A 601 24.91 -8.75 -13.69
N THR A 602 24.53 -9.40 -14.78
CA THR A 602 24.92 -9.07 -16.14
C THR A 602 23.71 -8.52 -16.91
N ALA A 603 23.82 -7.30 -17.40
CA ALA A 603 22.82 -6.66 -18.26
C ALA A 603 23.47 -6.19 -19.58
N ASN A 604 22.89 -6.58 -20.72
CA ASN A 604 23.44 -6.34 -22.07
C ASN A 604 24.94 -6.72 -22.19
N GLY A 605 25.33 -7.85 -21.58
CA GLY A 605 26.72 -8.33 -21.59
C GLY A 605 27.68 -7.64 -20.61
N SER A 606 27.24 -6.58 -19.91
CA SER A 606 28.06 -5.83 -18.94
C SER A 606 27.64 -6.10 -17.49
N SER A 607 28.59 -6.02 -16.56
CA SER A 607 28.28 -6.11 -15.12
C SER A 607 27.47 -4.89 -14.65
N VAL A 608 26.45 -5.13 -13.83
CA VAL A 608 25.61 -4.10 -13.18
C VAL A 608 25.44 -4.42 -11.70
N ASN A 609 25.49 -3.38 -10.87
CA ASN A 609 25.18 -3.48 -9.45
C ASN A 609 23.68 -3.29 -9.23
N LEU A 610 23.04 -4.20 -8.50
CA LEU A 610 21.67 -4.05 -8.03
C LEU A 610 21.66 -3.77 -6.53
N VAL A 611 20.82 -2.83 -6.11
CA VAL A 611 20.60 -2.43 -4.71
C VAL A 611 19.09 -2.38 -4.44
N PRO A 612 18.64 -2.28 -3.19
CA PRO A 612 17.22 -2.10 -2.91
C PRO A 612 16.70 -0.82 -3.57
N PHE A 613 15.49 -0.84 -4.11
CA PHE A 613 14.92 0.33 -4.80
C PHE A 613 14.76 1.54 -3.87
N TYR A 614 14.61 1.31 -2.56
CA TYR A 614 14.60 2.39 -1.57
C TYR A 614 15.96 3.09 -1.39
N ASP A 615 17.05 2.45 -1.80
CA ASP A 615 18.42 2.99 -1.77
C ASP A 615 18.88 3.52 -3.14
N ALA A 616 18.00 3.47 -4.15
CA ALA A 616 18.30 3.96 -5.50
C ALA A 616 18.28 5.50 -5.57
N GLN A 617 19.19 6.14 -4.83
CA GLN A 617 19.33 7.58 -4.66
C GLN A 617 20.57 8.10 -5.39
N GLY A 618 20.46 9.25 -6.08
CA GLY A 618 21.61 9.94 -6.68
C GLY A 618 22.11 9.39 -8.03
N PHE A 619 21.61 8.25 -8.51
CA PHE A 619 22.03 7.65 -9.80
C PHE A 619 20.82 7.27 -10.68
N PRO A 620 21.00 7.16 -12.01
CA PRO A 620 19.98 6.60 -12.90
C PRO A 620 19.81 5.10 -12.66
N TYR A 621 18.57 4.66 -12.50
CA TYR A 621 18.26 3.28 -12.18
C TYR A 621 17.28 2.64 -13.16
N THR A 622 17.28 1.32 -13.14
CA THR A 622 16.29 0.49 -13.82
C THR A 622 15.72 -0.54 -12.82
N VAL A 623 14.40 -0.61 -12.70
CA VAL A 623 13.70 -1.57 -11.82
C VAL A 623 13.21 -2.79 -12.62
N TYR A 624 12.62 -2.54 -13.79
CA TYR A 624 12.14 -3.56 -14.70
C TYR A 624 13.15 -3.84 -15.80
N TRP A 625 13.32 -5.11 -16.13
CA TRP A 625 14.31 -5.61 -17.09
C TRP A 625 13.60 -6.43 -18.15
N ASN A 626 14.15 -6.46 -19.36
CA ASN A 626 13.84 -7.55 -20.28
C ASN A 626 14.59 -8.80 -19.78
N THR A 627 13.86 -9.89 -19.55
CA THR A 627 14.35 -11.16 -18.97
C THR A 627 14.07 -12.35 -19.88
N GLY A 628 13.53 -12.12 -21.09
CA GLY A 628 13.21 -13.18 -22.05
C GLY A 628 12.22 -14.23 -21.54
N GLY A 629 11.35 -13.87 -20.60
CA GLY A 629 10.27 -14.73 -20.10
C GLY A 629 10.61 -15.51 -18.83
N ALA A 630 11.84 -15.39 -18.33
CA ALA A 630 12.34 -16.16 -17.18
C ALA A 630 11.59 -15.91 -15.84
N GLY A 631 10.70 -14.90 -15.78
CA GLY A 631 9.92 -14.55 -14.58
C GLY A 631 8.44 -14.91 -14.61
N ALA A 632 7.94 -15.54 -15.68
CA ALA A 632 6.54 -15.93 -15.79
C ALA A 632 6.23 -17.16 -14.91
N THR A 633 5.30 -17.03 -13.97
CA THR A 633 4.75 -18.21 -13.27
C THR A 633 3.71 -18.86 -14.18
N THR A 634 3.99 -20.09 -14.60
CA THR A 634 3.10 -20.85 -15.47
C THR A 634 2.55 -22.08 -14.74
N TYR A 635 1.46 -22.62 -15.23
CA TYR A 635 0.75 -23.77 -14.68
C TYR A 635 0.43 -24.78 -15.79
N ARG A 636 0.42 -26.06 -15.45
CA ARG A 636 -0.29 -27.09 -16.21
C ARG A 636 -1.74 -27.16 -15.75
N LEU A 637 -2.66 -27.26 -16.72
CA LEU A 637 -4.05 -27.60 -16.46
C LEU A 637 -4.24 -29.08 -16.80
N VAL A 638 -4.23 -29.94 -15.78
CA VAL A 638 -4.32 -31.40 -15.93
C VAL A 638 -5.78 -31.82 -15.83
N ASN A 639 -6.34 -32.42 -16.87
CA ASN A 639 -7.71 -32.93 -16.83
C ASN A 639 -7.79 -34.14 -15.87
N VAL A 640 -8.80 -34.17 -15.01
CA VAL A 640 -8.95 -35.24 -14.01
C VAL A 640 -9.35 -36.57 -14.65
N GLY A 641 -10.15 -36.53 -15.73
CA GLY A 641 -10.63 -37.74 -16.41
C GLY A 641 -9.56 -38.48 -17.20
N SER A 642 -8.65 -37.75 -17.84
CA SER A 642 -7.62 -38.33 -18.71
C SER A 642 -6.21 -38.32 -18.12
N GLY A 643 -5.92 -37.41 -17.18
CA GLY A 643 -4.56 -37.13 -16.72
C GLY A 643 -3.70 -36.35 -17.72
N LEU A 644 -4.25 -35.97 -18.88
CA LEU A 644 -3.58 -35.19 -19.92
C LEU A 644 -3.63 -33.68 -19.60
N VAL A 645 -2.75 -32.90 -20.25
CA VAL A 645 -2.66 -31.45 -20.04
C VAL A 645 -3.34 -30.67 -21.15
N LEU A 646 -3.92 -29.52 -20.82
CA LEU A 646 -4.46 -28.59 -21.80
C LEU A 646 -3.31 -27.92 -22.58
N GLY A 647 -3.39 -28.00 -23.91
CA GLY A 647 -2.46 -27.40 -24.86
C GLY A 647 -3.16 -26.67 -25.99
N VAL A 648 -2.38 -26.10 -26.90
CA VAL A 648 -2.86 -25.45 -28.12
C VAL A 648 -2.44 -26.29 -29.32
N GLU A 649 -3.41 -26.62 -30.18
CA GLU A 649 -3.20 -27.44 -31.36
C GLU A 649 -2.02 -26.93 -32.21
N ASN A 650 -1.09 -27.84 -32.51
CA ASN A 650 0.12 -27.58 -33.29
C ASN A 650 0.97 -26.41 -32.78
N MET A 651 0.91 -26.10 -31.48
CA MET A 651 1.57 -24.93 -30.87
C MET A 651 1.25 -23.62 -31.61
N SER A 652 0.02 -23.49 -32.14
CA SER A 652 -0.36 -22.31 -32.92
C SER A 652 -0.11 -21.02 -32.15
N THR A 653 0.34 -19.98 -32.84
CA THR A 653 0.40 -18.61 -32.31
C THR A 653 -0.66 -17.69 -32.92
N ALA A 654 -1.55 -18.23 -33.76
CA ALA A 654 -2.63 -17.47 -34.39
C ALA A 654 -3.88 -17.39 -33.50
N ASP A 655 -4.68 -16.35 -33.73
CA ASP A 655 -6.05 -16.25 -33.21
C ASP A 655 -6.90 -17.40 -33.76
N GLY A 656 -7.76 -17.95 -32.92
CA GLY A 656 -8.58 -19.12 -33.25
C GLY A 656 -7.85 -20.46 -33.18
N GLY A 657 -6.60 -20.50 -32.69
CA GLY A 657 -5.91 -21.77 -32.40
C GLY A 657 -6.70 -22.60 -31.38
N ARG A 658 -6.98 -23.88 -31.69
CA ARG A 658 -7.86 -24.71 -30.88
C ARG A 658 -7.17 -25.23 -29.62
N ALA A 659 -7.87 -25.18 -28.49
CA ALA A 659 -7.40 -25.83 -27.28
C ALA A 659 -7.77 -27.33 -27.32
N LEU A 660 -6.85 -28.18 -26.88
CA LEU A 660 -7.02 -29.63 -26.82
C LEU A 660 -6.29 -30.21 -25.61
N GLN A 661 -6.57 -31.46 -25.25
CA GLN A 661 -5.73 -32.19 -24.29
C GLN A 661 -4.65 -33.01 -24.99
N TRP A 662 -3.45 -33.05 -24.43
CA TRP A 662 -2.34 -33.84 -24.96
C TRP A 662 -1.45 -34.40 -23.85
N SER A 663 -0.62 -35.38 -24.18
CA SER A 663 0.45 -35.85 -23.29
C SER A 663 1.40 -34.69 -22.97
N ASP A 664 1.81 -34.53 -21.72
CA ASP A 664 2.73 -33.44 -21.37
C ASP A 664 4.10 -33.64 -22.05
N SER A 665 4.32 -32.87 -23.12
CA SER A 665 5.54 -32.85 -23.94
C SER A 665 6.64 -31.96 -23.35
N GLY A 666 6.40 -31.24 -22.24
CA GLY A 666 7.32 -30.25 -21.72
C GLY A 666 7.35 -28.93 -22.51
N THR A 667 6.54 -28.80 -23.58
CA THR A 667 6.53 -27.62 -24.45
C THR A 667 5.71 -26.46 -23.86
N ALA A 668 5.97 -25.25 -24.38
CA ALA A 668 5.42 -24.01 -23.84
C ALA A 668 3.93 -23.80 -24.17
N ASP A 669 3.39 -24.49 -25.16
CA ASP A 669 1.97 -24.43 -25.51
C ASP A 669 1.07 -25.14 -24.48
N HIS A 670 1.65 -25.94 -23.60
CA HIS A 670 0.98 -26.55 -22.44
C HIS A 670 1.13 -25.68 -21.17
N ASN A 671 1.89 -24.59 -21.22
CA ASN A 671 2.16 -23.71 -20.07
C ASN A 671 1.16 -22.56 -20.08
N TRP A 672 0.39 -22.41 -19.00
CA TRP A 672 -0.61 -21.36 -18.87
C TRP A 672 -0.25 -20.41 -17.73
N GLU A 673 -0.10 -19.14 -18.03
CA GLU A 673 -0.05 -18.08 -17.03
C GLU A 673 -1.46 -17.74 -16.58
N MET A 674 -1.70 -17.70 -15.27
CA MET A 674 -2.97 -17.22 -14.71
C MET A 674 -2.85 -15.73 -14.41
N ILE A 675 -3.44 -14.89 -15.26
CA ILE A 675 -3.49 -13.44 -15.07
C ILE A 675 -4.73 -13.12 -14.22
N PRO A 676 -4.57 -12.58 -12.99
CA PRO A 676 -5.70 -12.19 -12.16
C PRO A 676 -6.57 -11.12 -12.83
N ASP A 677 -7.89 -11.26 -12.69
CA ASP A 677 -8.89 -10.33 -13.23
C ASP A 677 -10.13 -10.30 -12.32
N GLY A 678 -10.07 -9.47 -11.27
CA GLY A 678 -11.11 -9.43 -10.23
C GLY A 678 -11.18 -10.76 -9.47
N SER A 679 -12.35 -11.40 -9.43
CA SER A 679 -12.53 -12.75 -8.89
C SER A 679 -12.30 -13.87 -9.92
N ALA A 680 -11.94 -13.52 -11.15
CA ALA A 680 -11.64 -14.43 -12.23
C ALA A 680 -10.14 -14.42 -12.58
N VAL A 681 -9.75 -15.30 -13.49
CA VAL A 681 -8.43 -15.34 -14.12
C VAL A 681 -8.59 -15.39 -15.63
N ARG A 682 -7.58 -14.89 -16.34
CA ARG A 682 -7.39 -15.16 -17.77
C ARG A 682 -6.20 -16.10 -17.93
N PHE A 683 -6.39 -17.18 -18.67
CA PHE A 683 -5.34 -18.15 -18.94
C PHE A 683 -4.57 -17.73 -20.19
N ARG A 684 -3.39 -17.14 -20.02
CA ARG A 684 -2.50 -16.78 -21.13
C ARG A 684 -1.56 -17.92 -21.46
N ASN A 685 -1.53 -18.36 -22.70
CA ASN A 685 -0.61 -19.38 -23.15
C ASN A 685 0.82 -18.83 -23.22
N ALA A 686 1.78 -19.52 -22.60
CA ALA A 686 3.16 -19.04 -22.51
C ALA A 686 3.91 -19.10 -23.86
N HIS A 687 3.42 -19.89 -24.83
CA HIS A 687 4.01 -19.94 -26.16
C HIS A 687 3.53 -18.79 -27.05
N SER A 688 2.21 -18.56 -27.11
CA SER A 688 1.61 -17.59 -28.03
C SER A 688 1.37 -16.20 -27.45
N GLY A 689 1.34 -16.06 -26.12
CA GLY A 689 0.94 -14.85 -25.41
C GLY A 689 -0.57 -14.54 -25.48
N LYS A 690 -1.37 -15.41 -26.10
CA LYS A 690 -2.83 -15.27 -26.27
C LYS A 690 -3.60 -15.88 -25.11
N VAL A 691 -4.84 -15.47 -24.90
CA VAL A 691 -5.69 -15.94 -23.79
C VAL A 691 -6.72 -16.98 -24.26
N LEU A 692 -7.03 -17.92 -23.37
CA LEU A 692 -8.06 -18.95 -23.56
C LEU A 692 -9.46 -18.31 -23.58
N GLY A 693 -10.22 -18.51 -24.66
CA GLY A 693 -11.53 -17.91 -24.88
C GLY A 693 -12.55 -18.87 -25.49
N VAL A 694 -13.84 -18.56 -25.37
CA VAL A 694 -14.92 -19.33 -25.98
C VAL A 694 -15.29 -18.70 -27.31
N GLN A 695 -15.31 -19.50 -28.37
CA GLN A 695 -15.60 -19.02 -29.72
C GLN A 695 -16.90 -18.21 -29.79
N ASP A 696 -16.81 -17.02 -30.41
CA ASP A 696 -17.92 -16.11 -30.67
C ASP A 696 -18.72 -15.70 -29.40
N MET A 697 -18.07 -15.72 -28.22
CA MET A 697 -18.72 -15.52 -26.91
C MET A 697 -19.95 -16.41 -26.70
N SER A 698 -20.00 -17.57 -27.35
CA SER A 698 -21.16 -18.44 -27.33
C SER A 698 -21.50 -18.88 -25.90
N THR A 699 -22.80 -19.03 -25.63
CA THR A 699 -23.30 -19.62 -24.38
C THR A 699 -23.81 -21.05 -24.60
N ALA A 700 -23.66 -21.62 -25.79
CA ALA A 700 -24.12 -22.97 -26.13
C ALA A 700 -23.21 -24.07 -25.55
N ASP A 701 -23.78 -25.25 -25.28
CA ASP A 701 -23.01 -26.45 -24.96
C ASP A 701 -22.24 -26.91 -26.20
N GLY A 702 -21.01 -27.39 -25.99
CA GLY A 702 -20.13 -27.81 -27.08
C GLY A 702 -19.45 -26.66 -27.83
N ALA A 703 -19.65 -25.40 -27.42
CA ALA A 703 -18.92 -24.29 -28.03
C ALA A 703 -17.41 -24.47 -27.83
N ARG A 704 -16.66 -24.22 -28.90
CA ARG A 704 -15.22 -24.49 -28.95
C ARG A 704 -14.47 -23.53 -28.04
N VAL A 705 -13.44 -24.06 -27.39
CA VAL A 705 -12.47 -23.26 -26.64
C VAL A 705 -11.20 -23.12 -27.48
N LEU A 706 -10.76 -21.87 -27.63
CA LEU A 706 -9.69 -21.44 -28.54
C LEU A 706 -8.75 -20.48 -27.79
N GLN A 707 -7.73 -19.98 -28.47
CA GLN A 707 -6.94 -18.83 -28.01
C GLN A 707 -7.17 -17.58 -28.88
N TRP A 708 -7.09 -16.40 -28.26
CA TRP A 708 -7.27 -15.10 -28.92
C TRP A 708 -6.35 -14.02 -28.35
N GLY A 709 -6.10 -12.97 -29.13
CA GLY A 709 -5.62 -11.69 -28.64
C GLY A 709 -6.52 -11.19 -27.51
N ASP A 710 -5.91 -10.78 -26.41
CA ASP A 710 -6.63 -10.37 -25.21
C ASP A 710 -7.25 -8.97 -25.37
N ASN A 711 -8.57 -8.91 -25.44
CA ASN A 711 -9.37 -7.69 -25.53
C ASN A 711 -10.25 -7.48 -24.28
N GLY A 712 -10.06 -8.29 -23.22
CA GLY A 712 -10.80 -8.19 -21.96
C GLY A 712 -12.28 -8.61 -21.99
N THR A 713 -12.77 -9.26 -23.05
CA THR A 713 -14.17 -9.71 -23.11
C THR A 713 -14.46 -10.84 -22.11
N ALA A 714 -15.73 -10.97 -21.71
CA ALA A 714 -16.13 -11.87 -20.63
C ALA A 714 -15.91 -13.37 -20.94
N ASP A 715 -15.81 -13.75 -22.21
CA ASP A 715 -15.55 -15.11 -22.65
C ASP A 715 -14.08 -15.53 -22.47
N HIS A 716 -13.15 -14.59 -22.30
CA HIS A 716 -11.75 -14.85 -21.95
C HIS A 716 -11.55 -15.05 -20.43
N ARG A 717 -12.56 -14.71 -19.62
CA ARG A 717 -12.47 -14.69 -18.15
C ARG A 717 -13.02 -16.00 -17.58
N TRP A 718 -12.28 -16.60 -16.66
CA TRP A 718 -12.61 -17.88 -16.05
C TRP A 718 -12.55 -17.80 -14.53
N THR A 719 -13.58 -18.28 -13.85
CA THR A 719 -13.60 -18.44 -12.39
C THR A 719 -13.14 -19.84 -12.01
N LEU A 720 -12.30 -19.91 -10.97
CA LEU A 720 -11.80 -21.16 -10.42
C LEU A 720 -12.63 -21.54 -9.20
N VAL A 721 -13.36 -22.64 -9.28
CA VAL A 721 -14.18 -23.16 -8.18
C VAL A 721 -13.46 -24.36 -7.57
N ASP A 722 -12.79 -24.13 -6.45
CA ASP A 722 -12.16 -25.19 -5.66
C ASP A 722 -13.22 -26.20 -5.19
N GLN A 723 -12.91 -27.49 -5.32
CA GLN A 723 -13.77 -28.59 -4.88
C GLN A 723 -13.38 -29.14 -3.50
N GLY A 724 -12.28 -28.65 -2.90
CA GLY A 724 -11.81 -29.07 -1.58
C GLY A 724 -11.05 -30.40 -1.56
N ASP A 725 -10.90 -31.06 -2.71
CA ASP A 725 -10.18 -32.33 -2.91
C ASP A 725 -8.88 -32.16 -3.73
N GLY A 726 -8.44 -30.91 -3.91
CA GLY A 726 -7.31 -30.56 -4.77
C GLY A 726 -7.64 -30.48 -6.26
N THR A 727 -8.92 -30.59 -6.64
CA THR A 727 -9.41 -30.33 -8.00
C THR A 727 -10.21 -29.04 -8.09
N THR A 728 -10.25 -28.47 -9.29
CA THR A 728 -10.87 -27.19 -9.58
C THR A 728 -11.80 -27.32 -10.79
N LYS A 729 -12.97 -26.69 -10.73
CA LYS A 729 -13.80 -26.44 -11.91
C LYS A 729 -13.43 -25.08 -12.49
N ILE A 730 -13.20 -25.04 -13.80
CA ILE A 730 -12.84 -23.82 -14.52
C ILE A 730 -14.08 -23.33 -15.27
N ARG A 731 -14.72 -22.26 -14.78
CA ARG A 731 -16.04 -21.79 -15.23
C ARG A 731 -15.93 -20.47 -15.99
N ASN A 732 -16.43 -20.43 -17.21
CA ASN A 732 -16.45 -19.23 -18.03
C ASN A 732 -17.37 -18.15 -17.41
N VAL A 733 -16.90 -16.91 -17.35
CA VAL A 733 -17.65 -15.80 -16.75
C VAL A 733 -18.84 -15.37 -17.62
N ASN A 734 -18.72 -15.44 -18.95
CA ASN A 734 -19.79 -15.05 -19.86
C ASN A 734 -20.95 -16.07 -19.85
N SER A 735 -20.64 -17.36 -20.03
CA SER A 735 -21.67 -18.40 -20.18
C SER A 735 -22.08 -19.09 -18.86
N GLY A 736 -21.25 -19.00 -17.83
CA GLY A 736 -21.41 -19.77 -16.60
C GLY A 736 -21.11 -21.27 -16.74
N LYS A 737 -20.65 -21.72 -17.91
CA LYS A 737 -20.36 -23.13 -18.24
C LYS A 737 -18.92 -23.52 -17.95
N LEU A 738 -18.64 -24.81 -17.85
CA LEU A 738 -17.33 -25.34 -17.48
C LEU A 738 -16.48 -25.68 -18.69
N LEU A 739 -15.17 -25.40 -18.60
CA LEU A 739 -14.17 -25.96 -19.49
C LEU A 739 -14.15 -27.50 -19.34
N THR A 740 -14.34 -28.20 -20.44
CA THR A 740 -14.41 -29.66 -20.48
C THR A 740 -13.81 -30.20 -21.77
N ILE A 741 -13.55 -31.50 -21.79
CA ILE A 741 -13.08 -32.22 -22.97
C ILE A 741 -14.25 -32.84 -23.73
N GLU A 742 -14.20 -32.76 -25.05
CA GLU A 742 -15.20 -33.30 -25.97
C GLU A 742 -15.53 -34.76 -25.66
N ASN A 743 -16.82 -35.02 -25.46
CA ASN A 743 -17.38 -36.34 -25.12
C ASN A 743 -16.73 -37.04 -23.90
N GLY A 744 -16.02 -36.30 -23.05
CA GLY A 744 -15.25 -36.87 -21.95
C GLY A 744 -14.13 -37.80 -22.40
N SER A 745 -13.64 -37.64 -23.63
CA SER A 745 -12.59 -38.47 -24.20
C SER A 745 -11.32 -38.43 -23.35
N THR A 746 -10.62 -39.56 -23.26
CA THR A 746 -9.29 -39.67 -22.63
C THR A 746 -8.16 -39.68 -23.66
N ALA A 747 -8.48 -39.55 -24.95
CA ALA A 747 -7.48 -39.57 -26.01
C ALA A 747 -6.74 -38.23 -26.12
N ALA A 748 -5.44 -38.30 -26.40
CA ALA A 748 -4.66 -37.14 -26.83
C ALA A 748 -5.22 -36.60 -28.15
N GLY A 749 -5.40 -35.29 -28.24
CA GLY A 749 -5.97 -34.60 -29.40
C GLY A 749 -7.46 -34.29 -29.26
N ALA A 750 -8.13 -34.79 -28.21
CA ALA A 750 -9.51 -34.42 -27.96
C ALA A 750 -9.61 -32.93 -27.61
N TYR A 751 -10.53 -32.22 -28.24
CA TYR A 751 -10.64 -30.78 -28.11
C TYR A 751 -11.29 -30.36 -26.81
N ALA A 752 -10.90 -29.17 -26.34
CA ALA A 752 -11.58 -28.49 -25.26
C ALA A 752 -12.79 -27.71 -25.79
N LEU A 753 -13.87 -27.77 -25.02
CA LEU A 753 -15.13 -27.08 -25.27
C LEU A 753 -15.72 -26.63 -23.94
N GLN A 754 -16.79 -25.84 -23.98
CA GLN A 754 -17.58 -25.57 -22.79
C GLN A 754 -18.80 -26.51 -22.71
N GLY A 755 -19.19 -26.87 -21.49
CA GLY A 755 -20.38 -27.68 -21.25
C GLY A 755 -21.00 -27.45 -19.87
N PRO A 756 -22.17 -28.05 -19.60
CA PRO A 756 -22.84 -27.89 -18.32
C PRO A 756 -22.03 -28.56 -17.21
N ASP A 757 -22.23 -28.11 -15.97
CA ASP A 757 -21.69 -28.81 -14.80
C ASP A 757 -22.52 -30.07 -14.55
N ASN A 758 -22.03 -31.20 -15.07
CA ASN A 758 -22.65 -32.52 -14.93
C ASN A 758 -21.90 -33.41 -13.92
N GLY A 759 -20.93 -32.85 -13.18
CA GLY A 759 -20.08 -33.58 -12.24
C GLY A 759 -19.07 -34.55 -12.87
N ALA A 760 -18.94 -34.60 -14.20
CA ALA A 760 -18.02 -35.53 -14.86
C ALA A 760 -16.56 -35.17 -14.58
N ALA A 761 -15.69 -36.18 -14.61
CA ALA A 761 -14.26 -36.00 -14.44
C ALA A 761 -13.64 -35.10 -15.53
N ALA A 762 -14.24 -35.07 -16.73
CA ALA A 762 -13.83 -34.22 -17.83
C ALA A 762 -14.01 -32.71 -17.54
N ASN A 763 -14.89 -32.32 -16.61
CA ASN A 763 -15.11 -30.94 -16.17
C ASN A 763 -14.23 -30.51 -14.99
N ARG A 764 -13.38 -31.42 -14.48
CA ARG A 764 -12.50 -31.16 -13.33
C ARG A 764 -11.04 -31.13 -13.77
N TRP A 765 -10.30 -30.20 -13.20
CA TRP A 765 -8.91 -29.92 -13.54
C TRP A 765 -8.04 -29.86 -12.28
N ARG A 766 -6.77 -30.25 -12.39
CA ARG A 766 -5.74 -29.88 -11.41
C ARG A 766 -4.90 -28.76 -12.00
N VAL A 767 -4.79 -27.66 -11.26
CA VAL A 767 -3.94 -26.52 -11.65
C VAL A 767 -2.58 -26.71 -10.98
N VAL A 768 -1.63 -27.25 -11.72
CA VAL A 768 -0.32 -27.62 -11.18
C VAL A 768 0.68 -26.54 -11.55
N ARG A 769 1.30 -25.90 -10.55
CA ARG A 769 2.33 -24.89 -10.80
C ARG A 769 3.56 -25.53 -11.44
N ASN A 770 4.08 -24.88 -12.47
CA ASN A 770 5.38 -25.20 -13.04
C ASN A 770 6.47 -24.52 -12.21
N GLY A 771 7.39 -25.30 -11.64
CA GLY A 771 8.60 -24.80 -10.95
C GLY A 771 8.34 -23.87 -9.77
#